data_AF-A0A2W5TP90-F1
#
_entry.id   AF-A0A2W5TP90-F1
#
_cell.length_a   1.000
_cell.length_b   1.000
_cell.length_c   1.000
_cell.angle_alpha   90.00
_cell.angle_beta   90.00
_cell.angle_gamma   90.00
#
_symmetry.space_group_name_H-M   'P 1'
#
loop_
_entity.id
_entity.type
_entity.pdbx_description
1 polymer ?
#
loop_
_entity_poly.entity_id
_entity_poly.type
_entity_poly.pdbx_seq_one_letter_code
_entity_poly.pdbx_strand_id
1 'polypeptide(L)'
;MRRLLVVSTALVLSACQFFDPGTEAPAPFKLNSIKVEALGVYVGSPRTPLPVVNECERRHGSQDQVPVAERGTPACRYVIPTGEVQIDLKATALNAAGEHMTDFNGPVSFRIIPGDLSNDQRARWGTMVNGEITATVFAIHPYGSVRVWVEDAPPRKINVSGMEPDPSLLPEEPLTPERLSARTFAAGASQILYFADQTLQSLQNPGVLDNRSSPFVGEFVVVGKGPNTGETLRQSCPDDPARNGVDALMVVTGLDPAGFFVTDISACRVREYTSDSLGNTVRAGNWEPPEPCWLVGEDGGRTENLDGGMGVCNISEKACRRRSDCPAFLPGTFGSMFVYNYNFPDGLDEGDLLFTLSGSVQEFTSTSQLVFPAWLTAERVRMLPPEQWNKWLQYARPYDLGGRTCGADNIATPFITDALCGHNTRNVKMESLESALVRARRVRFPTRFVNCDFNGNGAVPFFCNDSTGGQHWDDCDFSGAVEPEADRIERTCNQDCVIGMNEHNNVVCSEQATFRGFGQYIVEMAPVGPAALGYDSQLTARGSTVATRLYTPPVMPDAGVPDGGVDGGAPDAGMPDAGTPSNPSVRIVSTANASVLISCDKPTHFRIGNNAVTANEQDAVLQPNQPLRHVFTGQESAVAFQAIDEAGTCMVGLNSKTRINLITKDAVPELNPDCDENDANADAAEQCRFLHGAEFDVTGHLRQIQPGRPRWVIIPRAPDDLCCYPGPGMQCPRPIEACN
;
A
#
# COMPACT_ATOMS: atom_id res chain seq x y z
N MET A 1 19.04 56.97 -24.23
CA MET A 1 17.76 57.70 -24.33
C MET A 1 17.10 57.72 -22.96
N ARG A 2 16.35 58.80 -22.69
CA ARG A 2 15.78 59.18 -21.39
C ARG A 2 14.74 58.18 -20.86
N ARG A 3 14.76 58.05 -19.52
CA ARG A 3 13.71 57.64 -18.56
C ARG A 3 12.29 57.52 -19.12
N LEU A 4 11.56 56.46 -18.74
CA LEU A 4 10.30 56.63 -18.02
C LEU A 4 9.97 55.39 -17.16
N LEU A 5 9.76 55.66 -15.87
CA LEU A 5 9.14 54.79 -14.87
C LEU A 5 7.66 54.59 -15.20
N VAL A 6 7.15 53.37 -15.05
CA VAL A 6 5.72 53.11 -14.79
C VAL A 6 5.65 52.19 -13.59
N VAL A 7 5.57 52.81 -12.40
CA VAL A 7 5.02 52.20 -11.19
C VAL A 7 3.57 52.65 -11.16
N SER A 8 2.66 51.72 -11.43
CA SER A 8 1.23 51.94 -11.27
C SER A 8 0.75 51.14 -10.05
N THR A 9 0.57 51.88 -8.97
CA THR A 9 -0.21 51.57 -7.77
C THR A 9 -1.56 50.93 -8.12
N ALA A 10 -1.74 49.64 -7.81
CA ALA A 10 -3.05 49.04 -7.59
C ALA A 10 -3.39 49.19 -6.10
N LEU A 11 -3.81 50.40 -5.73
CA LEU A 11 -4.36 50.71 -4.42
C LEU A 11 -5.88 50.57 -4.51
N VAL A 12 -6.39 49.63 -3.71
CA VAL A 12 -7.75 49.42 -3.25
C VAL A 12 -8.69 50.60 -3.49
N LEU A 13 -9.60 50.45 -4.46
CA LEU A 13 -10.89 51.15 -4.48
C LEU A 13 -11.98 50.11 -4.20
N SER A 14 -12.06 49.71 -2.93
CA SER A 14 -13.33 49.29 -2.34
C SER A 14 -14.27 50.50 -2.41
N ALA A 15 -15.19 50.49 -3.36
CA ALA A 15 -16.19 51.53 -3.51
C ALA A 15 -17.09 51.56 -2.28
N CYS A 16 -16.83 52.47 -1.35
CA CYS A 16 -17.87 52.95 -0.45
C CYS A 16 -18.89 53.72 -1.30
N GLN A 17 -20.06 53.12 -1.51
CA GLN A 17 -21.20 53.82 -2.10
C GLN A 17 -21.60 54.98 -1.16
N PHE A 18 -21.56 56.20 -1.68
CA PHE A 18 -22.09 57.38 -0.99
C PHE A 18 -23.61 57.24 -0.89
N PHE A 19 -24.12 57.13 0.34
CA PHE A 19 -25.54 57.12 0.66
C PHE A 19 -26.18 58.48 0.35
N ASP A 20 -27.40 58.44 -0.21
CA ASP A 20 -28.26 59.59 -0.46
C ASP A 20 -28.81 60.15 0.87
N PRO A 21 -28.47 61.40 1.27
CA PRO A 21 -28.82 61.95 2.59
C PRO A 21 -30.32 62.23 2.80
N GLY A 22 -31.18 61.92 1.82
CA GLY A 22 -32.63 62.12 1.89
C GLY A 22 -33.47 60.86 2.16
N THR A 23 -32.87 59.67 2.23
CA THR A 23 -33.59 58.44 2.59
C THR A 23 -33.43 58.17 4.08
N GLU A 24 -34.54 57.91 4.80
CA GLU A 24 -34.49 57.43 6.19
C GLU A 24 -33.46 56.30 6.27
N ALA A 25 -32.40 56.52 7.06
CA ALA A 25 -31.30 55.58 7.18
C ALA A 25 -31.89 54.19 7.51
N PRO A 26 -31.66 53.17 6.67
CA PRO A 26 -32.15 51.83 6.98
C PRO A 26 -31.64 51.46 8.37
N ALA A 27 -32.55 50.96 9.21
CA ALA A 27 -32.40 50.85 10.66
C ALA A 27 -30.94 50.56 11.11
N PRO A 28 -30.36 51.37 12.03
CA PRO A 28 -28.92 51.38 12.35
C PRO A 28 -28.43 50.19 13.19
N PHE A 29 -29.17 49.08 13.23
CA PHE A 29 -28.89 47.91 14.06
C PHE A 29 -28.64 46.66 13.22
N LYS A 30 -27.78 46.78 12.20
CA LYS A 30 -27.32 45.60 11.46
C LYS A 30 -26.15 44.98 12.22
N LEU A 31 -26.22 43.66 12.42
CA LEU A 31 -25.07 42.84 12.81
C LEU A 31 -23.86 43.23 11.94
N ASN A 32 -22.75 43.61 12.57
CA ASN A 32 -21.57 44.10 11.85
C ASN A 32 -20.46 43.05 11.79
N SER A 33 -20.24 42.35 12.89
CA SER A 33 -19.24 41.28 12.99
C SER A 33 -19.63 40.27 14.06
N ILE A 34 -18.94 39.14 14.08
CA ILE A 34 -19.12 38.11 15.09
C ILE A 34 -17.76 37.89 15.78
N LYS A 35 -17.72 37.93 17.10
CA LYS A 35 -16.54 37.47 17.85
C LYS A 35 -16.66 35.96 18.03
N VAL A 36 -15.65 35.19 17.64
CA VAL A 36 -15.64 33.73 17.75
C VAL A 36 -14.46 33.30 18.61
N GLU A 37 -14.71 32.39 19.54
CA GLU A 37 -13.72 31.84 20.47
C GLU A 37 -13.85 30.31 20.49
N ALA A 38 -12.78 29.62 20.12
CA ALA A 38 -12.69 28.17 20.29
C ALA A 38 -12.31 27.84 21.74
N LEU A 39 -13.15 27.05 22.40
CA LEU A 39 -13.02 26.70 23.82
C LEU A 39 -12.22 25.42 24.04
N GLY A 40 -12.22 24.51 23.06
CA GLY A 40 -11.46 23.26 23.10
C GLY A 40 -11.72 22.37 21.89
N VAL A 41 -10.84 21.40 21.67
CA VAL A 41 -10.92 20.42 20.58
C VAL A 41 -10.91 19.01 21.16
N TYR A 42 -11.83 18.16 20.71
CA TYR A 42 -12.12 16.87 21.30
C TYR A 42 -12.38 15.79 20.24
N VAL A 43 -12.32 14.53 20.66
CA VAL A 43 -12.65 13.34 19.84
C VAL A 43 -13.46 12.32 20.63
N GLY A 44 -14.19 11.47 19.92
CA GLY A 44 -14.86 10.29 20.45
C GLY A 44 -16.13 10.55 21.28
N SER A 45 -16.67 9.45 21.81
CA SER A 45 -17.78 9.40 22.77
C SER A 45 -17.49 8.28 23.79
N PRO A 46 -17.15 8.60 25.06
CA PRO A 46 -17.15 9.93 25.67
C PRO A 46 -16.10 10.86 25.07
N ARG A 47 -16.38 12.17 25.14
CA ARG A 47 -15.50 13.21 24.61
C ARG A 47 -14.18 13.23 25.37
N THR A 48 -13.07 13.13 24.66
CA THR A 48 -11.71 13.26 25.20
C THR A 48 -10.98 14.39 24.48
N PRO A 49 -10.08 15.15 25.13
CA PRO A 49 -9.29 16.18 24.46
C PRO A 49 -8.49 15.59 23.30
N LEU A 50 -8.50 16.25 22.14
CA LEU A 50 -7.73 15.80 20.98
C LEU A 50 -6.23 15.78 21.33
N PRO A 51 -5.50 14.69 21.03
CA PRO A 51 -4.07 14.61 21.30
C PRO A 51 -3.27 15.72 20.60
N VAL A 52 -2.15 16.10 21.21
CA VAL A 52 -1.15 16.98 20.60
C VAL A 52 0.02 16.17 20.06
N VAL A 53 0.81 16.76 19.17
CA VAL A 53 2.03 16.15 18.63
C VAL A 53 2.98 15.72 19.76
N ASN A 54 3.69 14.61 19.55
CA ASN A 54 4.52 13.96 20.58
C ASN A 54 5.58 14.87 21.18
N GLU A 55 6.09 15.83 20.42
CA GLU A 55 7.07 16.81 20.93
C GLU A 55 6.49 17.63 22.08
N CYS A 56 5.24 18.07 21.95
CA CYS A 56 4.53 18.79 22.99
C CYS A 56 4.23 17.88 24.18
N GLU A 57 3.68 16.69 23.93
CA GLU A 57 3.44 15.70 24.99
C GLU A 57 4.68 15.45 25.84
N ARG A 58 5.83 15.20 25.21
CA ARG A 58 7.09 14.93 25.90
C ARG A 58 7.56 16.11 26.74
N ARG A 59 7.28 17.35 26.32
CA ARG A 59 7.61 18.56 27.09
C ARG A 59 6.82 18.62 28.41
N HIS A 60 5.59 18.10 28.42
CA HIS A 60 4.70 18.14 29.58
C HIS A 60 4.63 16.81 30.36
N GLY A 61 5.15 15.72 29.82
CA GLY A 61 5.24 14.40 30.47
C GLY A 61 4.22 13.38 29.95
N SER A 62 2.97 13.79 29.71
CA SER A 62 1.93 12.98 29.07
C SER A 62 0.88 13.86 28.40
N GLN A 63 0.04 13.27 27.53
CA GLN A 63 -1.10 13.99 26.91
C GLN A 63 -1.95 14.72 27.98
N ASP A 64 -2.35 14.06 29.06
CA ASP A 64 -3.24 14.64 30.09
C ASP A 64 -2.60 15.82 30.86
N GLN A 65 -1.27 15.94 30.83
CA GLN A 65 -0.54 17.01 31.52
C GLN A 65 -0.36 18.27 30.65
N VAL A 66 -0.73 18.23 29.36
CA VAL A 66 -0.64 19.39 28.47
C VAL A 66 -1.74 20.41 28.81
N PRO A 67 -1.39 21.64 29.26
CA PRO A 67 -2.37 22.66 29.62
C PRO A 67 -3.31 23.00 28.45
N VAL A 68 -4.61 23.14 28.73
CA VAL A 68 -5.62 23.46 27.70
C VAL A 68 -5.27 24.72 26.90
N ALA A 69 -4.71 25.74 27.57
CA ALA A 69 -4.31 26.99 26.93
C ALA A 69 -3.11 26.86 25.97
N GLU A 70 -2.31 25.79 26.09
CA GLU A 70 -1.17 25.53 25.20
C GLU A 70 -1.57 24.65 24.01
N ARG A 71 -2.65 23.87 24.11
CA ARG A 71 -3.12 22.99 23.04
C ARG A 71 -3.60 23.80 21.83
N GLY A 72 -3.19 23.37 20.65
CA GLY A 72 -3.53 24.05 19.40
C GLY A 72 -2.78 25.36 19.20
N THR A 73 -1.65 25.57 19.87
CA THR A 73 -0.73 26.71 19.64
C THR A 73 0.41 26.28 18.70
N PRO A 74 1.19 27.22 18.12
CA PRO A 74 2.33 26.85 17.27
C PRO A 74 3.32 25.88 17.95
N ALA A 75 3.50 26.02 19.27
CA ALA A 75 4.42 25.24 20.08
C ALA A 75 3.86 23.88 20.56
N CYS A 76 2.53 23.69 20.45
CA CYS A 76 1.80 22.52 20.93
C CYS A 76 0.60 22.24 20.03
N ARG A 77 0.91 21.81 18.80
CA ARG A 77 -0.07 21.57 17.73
C ARG A 77 -0.88 20.30 18.01
N TYR A 78 -2.15 20.29 17.62
CA TYR A 78 -2.97 19.08 17.60
C TYR A 78 -2.43 18.07 16.57
N VAL A 79 -2.62 16.77 16.80
CA VAL A 79 -2.38 15.77 15.73
C VAL A 79 -3.43 15.92 14.62
N ILE A 80 -3.12 15.48 13.40
CA ILE A 80 -4.15 15.33 12.36
C ILE A 80 -5.05 14.16 12.79
N PRO A 81 -6.36 14.38 12.96
CA PRO A 81 -7.27 13.33 13.40
C PRO A 81 -7.56 12.34 12.25
N THR A 82 -7.72 11.05 12.58
CA THR A 82 -8.12 10.00 11.63
C THR A 82 -9.64 9.94 11.40
N GLY A 83 -10.39 10.78 12.09
CA GLY A 83 -11.84 10.88 12.01
C GLY A 83 -12.33 12.27 12.40
N GLU A 84 -13.62 12.37 12.71
CA GLU A 84 -14.26 13.62 13.07
C GLU A 84 -13.77 14.16 14.43
N VAL A 85 -13.52 15.47 14.49
CA VAL A 85 -13.20 16.20 15.73
C VAL A 85 -14.32 17.16 16.09
N GLN A 86 -14.46 17.40 17.38
CA GLN A 86 -15.44 18.27 17.98
C GLN A 86 -14.76 19.54 18.48
N ILE A 87 -15.09 20.70 17.91
CA ILE A 87 -14.56 22.01 18.30
C ILE A 87 -15.67 22.76 19.02
N ASP A 88 -15.51 22.95 20.33
CA ASP A 88 -16.44 23.78 21.09
C ASP A 88 -16.15 25.26 20.81
N LEU A 89 -17.20 26.02 20.53
CA LEU A 89 -17.11 27.42 20.15
C LEU A 89 -18.11 28.24 20.96
N LYS A 90 -17.67 29.43 21.35
CA LYS A 90 -18.54 30.54 21.75
C LYS A 90 -18.49 31.60 20.67
N ALA A 91 -19.65 32.07 20.22
CA ALA A 91 -19.72 33.22 19.33
C ALA A 91 -20.68 34.30 19.86
N THR A 92 -20.30 35.56 19.64
CA THR A 92 -21.02 36.74 20.14
C THR A 92 -21.19 37.74 19.01
N ALA A 93 -22.44 38.10 18.70
CA ALA A 93 -22.84 39.13 17.75
C ALA A 93 -22.37 40.50 18.23
N LEU A 94 -21.73 41.27 17.34
CA LEU A 94 -21.25 42.62 17.63
C LEU A 94 -21.90 43.65 16.72
N ASN A 95 -22.28 44.78 17.30
CA ASN A 95 -22.76 45.95 16.57
C ASN A 95 -21.58 46.69 15.88
N ALA A 96 -21.87 47.80 15.19
CA ALA A 96 -20.85 48.61 14.52
C ALA A 96 -19.82 49.24 15.48
N ALA A 97 -20.15 49.38 16.77
CA ALA A 97 -19.24 49.88 17.82
C ALA A 97 -18.38 48.77 18.45
N GLY A 98 -18.58 47.49 18.04
CA GLY A 98 -17.88 46.34 18.63
C GLY A 98 -18.47 45.89 19.97
N GLU A 99 -19.65 46.39 20.33
CA GLU A 99 -20.34 46.01 21.57
C GLU A 99 -21.26 44.81 21.32
N HIS A 100 -21.51 44.03 22.38
CA HIS A 100 -22.38 42.86 22.32
C HIS A 100 -23.82 43.25 21.94
N MET A 101 -24.31 42.68 20.84
CA MET A 101 -25.63 42.92 20.27
C MET A 101 -26.63 41.85 20.75
N THR A 102 -27.33 42.12 21.86
CA THR A 102 -28.23 41.13 22.49
C THR A 102 -29.58 40.95 21.78
N ASP A 103 -29.92 41.77 20.81
CA ASP A 103 -31.16 41.70 20.03
C ASP A 103 -31.04 40.83 18.77
N PHE A 104 -29.81 40.44 18.38
CA PHE A 104 -29.60 39.51 17.28
C PHE A 104 -30.03 38.09 17.68
N ASN A 105 -31.03 37.56 16.97
CA ASN A 105 -31.53 36.21 17.15
C ASN A 105 -31.72 35.57 15.77
N GLY A 106 -31.07 34.45 15.51
CA GLY A 106 -31.18 33.80 14.22
C GLY A 106 -30.12 32.74 13.96
N PRO A 107 -30.33 31.92 12.93
CA PRO A 107 -29.38 30.88 12.53
C PRO A 107 -28.11 31.51 11.95
N VAL A 108 -26.95 31.01 12.35
CA VAL A 108 -25.64 31.31 11.78
C VAL A 108 -25.06 30.03 11.19
N SER A 109 -24.33 30.15 10.10
CA SER A 109 -23.62 29.02 9.50
C SER A 109 -22.20 28.93 10.03
N PHE A 110 -21.67 27.71 9.99
CA PHE A 110 -20.28 27.41 10.34
C PHE A 110 -19.50 27.07 9.07
N ARG A 111 -18.20 27.38 9.09
CA ARG A 111 -17.24 26.96 8.08
C ARG A 111 -15.88 26.74 8.74
N ILE A 112 -15.10 25.79 8.27
CA ILE A 112 -13.75 25.55 8.76
C ILE A 112 -12.76 25.63 7.59
N ILE A 113 -11.60 26.23 7.79
CA ILE A 113 -10.55 26.35 6.76
C ILE A 113 -9.16 26.25 7.41
N PRO A 114 -8.26 25.39 6.91
CA PRO A 114 -8.54 24.28 5.99
C PRO A 114 -9.29 23.12 6.69
N GLY A 115 -9.81 22.18 5.89
CA GLY A 115 -10.68 21.08 6.32
C GLY A 115 -12.14 21.32 5.93
N ASP A 116 -13.01 20.36 6.25
CA ASP A 116 -14.45 20.49 6.04
C ASP A 116 -15.24 20.18 7.31
N LEU A 117 -16.51 20.54 7.34
CA LEU A 117 -17.43 20.15 8.40
C LEU A 117 -17.96 18.74 8.14
N SER A 118 -18.57 18.15 9.18
CA SER A 118 -19.29 16.89 9.07
C SER A 118 -20.26 16.86 7.89
N ASN A 119 -20.51 15.66 7.37
CA ASN A 119 -21.54 15.42 6.37
C ASN A 119 -22.96 15.55 6.97
N ASP A 120 -23.09 15.59 8.30
CA ASP A 120 -24.36 15.95 8.94
C ASP A 120 -24.68 17.44 8.71
N GLN A 121 -25.73 17.69 7.93
CA GLN A 121 -26.20 19.04 7.61
C GLN A 121 -26.57 19.86 8.88
N ARG A 122 -26.96 19.21 9.98
CA ARG A 122 -27.27 19.86 11.27
C ARG A 122 -26.03 20.42 11.95
N ALA A 123 -24.86 19.84 11.70
CA ALA A 123 -23.60 20.28 12.29
C ALA A 123 -23.03 21.55 11.62
N ARG A 124 -23.65 22.02 10.54
CA ARG A 124 -23.15 23.16 9.73
C ARG A 124 -23.76 24.52 10.09
N TRP A 125 -24.63 24.57 11.09
CA TRP A 125 -25.25 25.80 11.55
C TRP A 125 -25.70 25.69 13.02
N GLY A 126 -26.06 26.83 13.61
CA GLY A 126 -26.72 26.87 14.91
C GLY A 126 -27.45 28.19 15.12
N THR A 127 -28.28 28.29 16.15
CA THR A 127 -29.09 29.50 16.40
C THR A 127 -28.46 30.37 17.48
N MET A 128 -28.17 31.63 17.14
CA MET A 128 -27.85 32.65 18.14
C MET A 128 -29.11 33.06 18.88
N VAL A 129 -28.99 33.13 20.21
CA VAL A 129 -30.02 33.59 21.13
C VAL A 129 -29.42 34.70 21.98
N ASN A 130 -30.10 35.86 21.99
CA ASN A 130 -29.63 37.08 22.61
C ASN A 130 -28.20 37.48 22.20
N GLY A 131 -27.89 37.36 20.92
CA GLY A 131 -26.56 37.66 20.38
C GLY A 131 -25.48 36.64 20.67
N GLU A 132 -25.76 35.55 21.39
CA GLU A 132 -24.75 34.53 21.70
C GLU A 132 -25.13 33.15 21.20
N ILE A 133 -24.12 32.34 20.89
CA ILE A 133 -24.25 30.91 20.69
C ILE A 133 -23.07 30.18 21.32
N THR A 134 -23.37 29.05 21.96
CA THR A 134 -22.36 28.03 22.29
C THR A 134 -22.71 26.77 21.51
N ALA A 135 -21.77 26.31 20.68
CA ALA A 135 -22.00 25.18 19.79
C ALA A 135 -20.76 24.28 19.72
N THR A 136 -20.97 23.02 19.36
CA THR A 136 -19.89 22.10 19.00
C THR A 136 -19.91 21.92 17.50
N VAL A 137 -18.83 22.32 16.84
CA VAL A 137 -18.65 22.14 15.40
C VAL A 137 -17.90 20.85 15.16
N PHE A 138 -18.46 20.01 14.32
CA PHE A 138 -17.88 18.74 13.93
C PHE A 138 -17.08 18.95 12.64
N ALA A 139 -15.75 18.80 12.74
CA ALA A 139 -14.84 19.01 11.63
C ALA A 139 -14.17 17.70 11.22
N ILE A 140 -13.94 17.55 9.92
CA ILE A 140 -13.26 16.42 9.32
C ILE A 140 -12.00 16.95 8.64
N HIS A 141 -10.88 16.25 8.84
CA HIS A 141 -9.58 16.56 8.25
C HIS A 141 -9.06 17.99 8.51
N PRO A 142 -9.13 18.55 9.73
CA PRO A 142 -8.41 19.79 10.04
C PRO A 142 -6.89 19.58 10.05
N TYR A 143 -6.15 20.54 9.49
CA TYR A 143 -4.70 20.45 9.33
C TYR A 143 -3.99 21.80 9.31
N GLY A 144 -2.70 21.85 9.67
CA GLY A 144 -1.92 23.08 9.65
C GLY A 144 -2.55 24.21 10.49
N SER A 145 -2.76 25.39 9.91
CA SER A 145 -3.34 26.54 10.60
C SER A 145 -4.83 26.69 10.33
N VAL A 146 -5.67 26.23 11.26
CA VAL A 146 -7.13 26.13 11.10
C VAL A 146 -7.87 27.29 11.77
N ARG A 147 -8.92 27.78 11.12
CA ARG A 147 -9.89 28.72 11.72
C ARG A 147 -11.31 28.21 11.52
N VAL A 148 -12.13 28.38 12.54
CA VAL A 148 -13.58 28.20 12.43
C VAL A 148 -14.24 29.55 12.24
N TRP A 149 -15.04 29.66 11.19
CA TRP A 149 -15.81 30.83 10.81
C TRP A 149 -17.26 30.64 11.25
N VAL A 150 -17.84 31.70 11.77
CA VAL A 150 -19.27 31.82 12.07
C VAL A 150 -19.79 32.99 11.22
N GLU A 151 -20.83 32.74 10.43
CA GLU A 151 -21.32 33.69 9.43
C GLU A 151 -22.84 33.82 9.51
N ASP A 152 -23.35 35.06 9.46
CA ASP A 152 -24.78 35.33 9.21
C ASP A 152 -25.07 35.15 7.71
N ALA A 153 -24.90 33.91 7.25
CA ALA A 153 -25.09 33.47 5.88
C ALA A 153 -25.84 32.13 5.88
N PRO A 154 -26.55 31.79 4.78
CA PRO A 154 -27.17 30.48 4.64
C PRO A 154 -26.12 29.36 4.76
N PRO A 155 -26.41 28.24 5.45
CA PRO A 155 -25.48 27.13 5.54
C PRO A 155 -25.19 26.54 4.17
N ARG A 156 -23.93 26.15 3.96
CA ARG A 156 -23.54 25.40 2.77
C ARG A 156 -24.32 24.08 2.75
N LYS A 157 -25.09 23.88 1.67
CA LYS A 157 -25.77 22.61 1.39
C LYS A 157 -24.73 21.61 0.89
N ILE A 158 -24.68 20.42 1.47
CA ILE A 158 -23.88 19.32 0.93
C ILE A 158 -24.82 18.39 0.17
N ASN A 159 -24.44 18.05 -1.06
CA ASN A 159 -25.09 16.97 -1.78
C ASN A 159 -24.35 15.68 -1.45
N VAL A 160 -24.94 14.84 -0.60
CA VAL A 160 -24.41 13.50 -0.31
C VAL A 160 -24.94 12.55 -1.37
N SER A 161 -24.06 11.93 -2.15
CA SER A 161 -24.41 10.97 -3.21
C SER A 161 -25.37 11.52 -4.27
N GLY A 162 -25.27 12.82 -4.58
CA GLY A 162 -26.11 13.49 -5.59
C GLY A 162 -27.55 13.76 -5.16
N MET A 163 -27.92 13.45 -3.92
CA MET A 163 -29.21 13.85 -3.34
C MET A 163 -29.06 15.22 -2.68
N GLU A 164 -30.04 16.10 -2.88
CA GLU A 164 -30.14 17.33 -2.10
C GLU A 164 -30.35 16.98 -0.62
N PRO A 165 -29.78 17.77 0.31
CA PRO A 165 -29.99 17.54 1.73
C PRO A 165 -31.47 17.71 2.07
N ASP A 166 -31.98 16.86 2.96
CA ASP A 166 -33.35 16.96 3.46
C ASP A 166 -33.59 18.39 4.01
N PRO A 167 -34.55 19.14 3.44
CA PRO A 167 -34.86 20.49 3.89
C PRO A 167 -35.17 20.60 5.39
N SER A 168 -35.61 19.50 6.03
CA SER A 168 -35.87 19.44 7.48
C SER A 168 -34.59 19.58 8.34
N LEU A 169 -33.41 19.40 7.75
CA LEU A 169 -32.11 19.51 8.42
C LEU A 169 -31.51 20.92 8.32
N LEU A 170 -32.12 21.78 7.50
CA LEU A 170 -31.76 23.18 7.37
C LEU A 170 -32.48 24.00 8.45
N PRO A 171 -31.94 25.18 8.84
CA PRO A 171 -32.66 26.06 9.74
C PRO A 171 -34.03 26.40 9.17
N GLU A 172 -35.06 26.41 10.01
CA GLU A 172 -36.33 27.05 9.69
C GLU A 172 -36.08 28.56 9.52
N GLU A 173 -35.63 28.95 8.34
CA GLU A 173 -35.69 30.35 7.94
C GLU A 173 -37.15 30.69 7.72
N PRO A 174 -37.66 31.82 8.24
CA PRO A 174 -38.89 32.39 7.72
C PRO A 174 -38.63 32.68 6.24
N LEU A 175 -39.10 31.81 5.35
CA LEU A 175 -38.86 31.81 3.90
C LEU A 175 -39.47 33.03 3.17
N THR A 176 -39.65 34.16 3.85
CA THR A 176 -39.99 35.40 3.16
C THR A 176 -38.73 35.90 2.44
N PRO A 177 -38.82 36.23 1.15
CA PRO A 177 -37.71 36.84 0.39
C PRO A 177 -37.10 38.08 1.06
N GLU A 178 -37.86 38.75 1.92
CA GLU A 178 -37.46 39.91 2.72
C GLU A 178 -36.43 39.56 3.82
N ARG A 179 -36.42 38.34 4.37
CA ARG A 179 -35.40 37.93 5.35
C ARG A 179 -34.16 37.28 4.73
N LEU A 180 -34.31 36.59 3.59
CA LEU A 180 -33.15 36.14 2.81
C LEU A 180 -32.30 37.33 2.32
N SER A 181 -32.95 38.44 1.95
CA SER A 181 -32.26 39.72 1.66
C SER A 181 -31.79 40.49 2.90
N ALA A 182 -32.16 40.05 4.11
CA ALA A 182 -31.75 40.64 5.39
C ALA A 182 -30.49 39.99 6.01
N ARG A 183 -29.96 38.91 5.42
CA ARG A 183 -28.66 38.34 5.83
C ARG A 183 -27.58 39.41 5.69
N THR A 184 -26.87 39.66 6.78
CA THR A 184 -25.82 40.69 6.80
C THR A 184 -24.51 40.18 6.20
N PHE A 185 -24.33 38.85 6.12
CA PHE A 185 -23.05 38.20 5.83
C PHE A 185 -21.93 38.65 6.78
N ALA A 186 -22.30 39.20 7.94
CA ALA A 186 -21.35 39.48 8.99
C ALA A 186 -20.71 38.17 9.44
N ALA A 187 -19.39 38.19 9.54
CA ALA A 187 -18.59 37.02 9.81
C ALA A 187 -17.65 37.27 10.98
N GLY A 188 -17.26 36.17 11.59
CA GLY A 188 -16.23 36.10 12.62
C GLY A 188 -15.38 34.86 12.42
N ALA A 189 -14.10 34.94 12.78
CA ALA A 189 -13.22 33.78 12.78
C ALA A 189 -12.65 33.56 14.18
N SER A 190 -12.52 32.30 14.57
CA SER A 190 -11.84 31.91 15.80
C SER A 190 -10.38 32.36 15.78
N GLN A 191 -9.71 32.25 16.94
CA GLN A 191 -8.25 32.16 16.96
C GLN A 191 -7.76 31.03 16.05
N ILE A 192 -6.49 31.10 15.62
CA ILE A 192 -5.89 30.02 14.85
C ILE A 192 -5.72 28.81 15.78
N LEU A 193 -6.26 27.67 15.36
CA LEU A 193 -6.01 26.37 15.94
C LEU A 193 -4.91 25.70 15.11
N TYR A 194 -3.77 25.43 15.73
CA TYR A 194 -2.65 24.79 15.05
C TYR A 194 -2.75 23.27 15.16
N PHE A 195 -2.93 22.62 14.03
CA PHE A 195 -2.82 21.17 13.82
C PHE A 195 -1.44 20.86 13.22
N ALA A 196 -1.06 19.59 13.21
CA ALA A 196 0.16 19.14 12.57
C ALA A 196 0.13 19.46 11.07
N ASP A 197 1.31 19.70 10.52
CA ASP A 197 1.48 19.86 9.07
C ASP A 197 1.29 18.50 8.39
N GLN A 198 0.87 18.50 7.13
CA GLN A 198 0.54 17.29 6.38
C GLN A 198 1.83 16.62 5.93
N THR A 199 1.86 15.29 6.01
CA THR A 199 2.90 14.42 5.44
C THR A 199 2.31 13.65 4.26
N LEU A 200 3.15 13.12 3.35
CA LEU A 200 2.67 12.25 2.27
C LEU A 200 1.86 11.06 2.82
N GLN A 201 2.32 10.50 3.94
CA GLN A 201 1.59 9.47 4.67
C GLN A 201 0.21 9.93 5.12
N SER A 202 0.06 11.13 5.69
CA SER A 202 -1.26 11.60 6.11
C SER A 202 -2.22 11.74 4.93
N LEU A 203 -1.70 12.04 3.73
CA LEU A 203 -2.52 12.18 2.53
C LEU A 203 -3.04 10.83 2.01
N GLN A 204 -2.34 9.73 2.25
CA GLN A 204 -2.71 8.43 1.69
C GLN A 204 -3.17 7.41 2.71
N ASN A 205 -2.85 7.62 3.99
CA ASN A 205 -3.28 6.71 5.04
C ASN A 205 -4.81 6.76 5.14
N PRO A 206 -5.50 5.65 4.85
CA PRO A 206 -6.96 5.64 4.84
C PRO A 206 -7.53 6.04 6.21
N GLY A 207 -8.53 6.92 6.17
CA GLY A 207 -9.28 7.31 7.37
C GLY A 207 -10.21 6.18 7.84
N VAL A 208 -10.83 6.37 9.02
CA VAL A 208 -11.72 5.36 9.62
C VAL A 208 -13.02 5.14 8.82
N LEU A 209 -13.43 6.12 8.00
CA LEU A 209 -14.74 6.14 7.34
C LEU A 209 -14.72 5.64 5.89
N ASP A 210 -13.57 5.70 5.22
CA ASP A 210 -13.38 5.23 3.85
C ASP A 210 -11.92 4.81 3.66
N ASN A 211 -11.71 3.53 3.33
CA ASN A 211 -10.38 3.00 3.04
C ASN A 211 -9.96 3.16 1.57
N ARG A 212 -10.80 3.79 0.75
CA ARG A 212 -10.64 3.85 -0.71
C ARG A 212 -10.21 5.21 -1.24
N SER A 213 -10.18 6.21 -0.37
CA SER A 213 -9.95 7.60 -0.74
C SER A 213 -9.04 8.27 0.26
N SER A 214 -8.25 9.23 -0.22
CA SER A 214 -7.50 10.13 0.64
C SER A 214 -8.45 10.86 1.62
N PRO A 215 -8.03 11.12 2.87
CA PRO A 215 -8.76 12.04 3.74
C PRO A 215 -8.80 13.48 3.18
N PHE A 216 -7.96 13.84 2.21
CA PHE A 216 -7.83 15.21 1.72
C PHE A 216 -8.39 15.42 0.32
N VAL A 217 -9.22 14.50 -0.20
CA VAL A 217 -9.78 14.61 -1.56
C VAL A 217 -10.50 15.95 -1.76
N GLY A 218 -10.09 16.68 -2.81
CA GLY A 218 -10.63 17.99 -3.14
C GLY A 218 -9.92 19.15 -2.44
N GLU A 219 -9.03 18.89 -1.49
CA GLU A 219 -8.29 19.91 -0.75
C GLU A 219 -6.97 20.26 -1.42
N PHE A 220 -6.56 21.52 -1.26
CA PHE A 220 -5.22 21.97 -1.63
C PHE A 220 -4.28 21.82 -0.43
N VAL A 221 -3.23 21.02 -0.59
CA VAL A 221 -2.30 20.68 0.49
C VAL A 221 -0.90 21.19 0.19
N VAL A 222 -0.13 21.46 1.24
CA VAL A 222 1.29 21.81 1.17
C VAL A 222 2.04 20.91 2.14
N VAL A 223 2.78 19.95 1.59
CA VAL A 223 3.66 19.05 2.32
C VAL A 223 5.05 19.66 2.37
N GLY A 224 5.60 19.81 3.58
CA GLY A 224 6.90 20.43 3.79
C GLY A 224 6.88 21.96 3.73
N LYS A 225 8.00 22.58 4.14
CA LYS A 225 8.21 24.04 4.09
C LYS A 225 9.62 24.33 3.59
N GLY A 226 9.76 25.40 2.82
CA GLY A 226 11.05 25.89 2.37
C GLY A 226 11.80 26.57 3.52
N PRO A 227 13.13 26.70 3.41
CA PRO A 227 13.96 27.29 4.47
C PRO A 227 13.60 28.74 4.82
N ASN A 228 12.89 29.44 3.92
CA ASN A 228 12.45 30.82 4.11
C ASN A 228 10.98 30.96 4.54
N THR A 229 10.20 29.87 4.54
CA THR A 229 8.74 29.92 4.73
C THR A 229 8.26 29.28 6.03
N GLY A 230 9.13 28.55 6.75
CA GLY A 230 8.83 28.05 8.08
C GLY A 230 9.82 27.01 8.57
N GLU A 231 9.47 26.36 9.67
CA GLU A 231 10.23 25.24 10.22
C GLU A 231 10.15 24.02 9.31
N THR A 232 11.22 23.22 9.28
CA THR A 232 11.24 21.93 8.59
C THR A 232 10.11 21.05 9.11
N LEU A 233 9.39 20.40 8.18
CA LEU A 233 8.37 19.42 8.53
C LEU A 233 9.04 18.28 9.31
N ARG A 234 8.47 17.90 10.45
CA ARG A 234 8.93 16.78 11.26
C ARG A 234 7.87 15.71 11.35
N GLN A 235 8.31 14.46 11.32
CA GLN A 235 7.47 13.30 11.50
C GLN A 235 6.95 13.23 12.94
N SER A 236 5.67 12.89 13.10
CA SER A 236 5.05 12.67 14.42
C SER A 236 4.56 11.24 14.50
N CYS A 237 5.43 10.34 14.96
CA CYS A 237 5.23 8.90 14.94
C CYS A 237 5.12 8.32 16.37
N PRO A 238 3.94 8.36 17.02
CA PRO A 238 3.79 7.85 18.38
C PRO A 238 4.15 6.36 18.49
N ASP A 239 3.79 5.59 17.46
CA ASP A 239 4.01 4.14 17.41
C ASP A 239 5.34 3.72 16.76
N ASP A 240 6.14 4.67 16.27
CA ASP A 240 7.45 4.44 15.65
C ASP A 240 8.52 5.42 16.19
N PRO A 241 9.07 5.14 17.38
CA PRO A 241 10.05 6.02 18.03
C PRO A 241 11.31 6.29 17.19
N ALA A 242 11.66 5.40 16.26
CA ALA A 242 12.84 5.54 15.42
C ALA A 242 12.68 6.63 14.35
N ARG A 243 11.45 6.91 13.93
CA ARG A 243 11.13 7.96 12.93
C ARG A 243 10.49 9.19 13.56
N ASN A 244 10.07 9.11 14.83
CA ASN A 244 9.44 10.22 15.53
C ASN A 244 10.38 11.44 15.70
N GLY A 245 9.93 12.62 15.29
CA GLY A 245 10.67 13.88 15.37
C GLY A 245 11.78 14.04 14.33
N VAL A 246 11.94 13.07 13.43
CA VAL A 246 12.88 13.16 12.31
C VAL A 246 12.34 14.13 11.27
N ASP A 247 13.22 14.89 10.62
CA ASP A 247 12.85 15.79 9.54
C ASP A 247 12.31 14.99 8.34
N ALA A 248 11.21 15.47 7.76
CA ALA A 248 10.59 14.86 6.59
C ALA A 248 11.52 14.95 5.38
N LEU A 249 11.71 13.84 4.68
CA LEU A 249 12.69 13.74 3.60
C LEU A 249 12.03 13.14 2.35
N MET A 250 11.55 14.03 1.48
CA MET A 250 10.89 13.68 0.22
C MET A 250 11.93 13.54 -0.89
N VAL A 251 12.01 12.35 -1.49
CA VAL A 251 12.88 12.03 -2.62
C VAL A 251 12.04 11.69 -3.85
N VAL A 252 12.44 12.21 -5.01
CA VAL A 252 11.89 11.82 -6.30
C VAL A 252 12.42 10.43 -6.65
N THR A 253 11.52 9.47 -6.82
CA THR A 253 11.87 8.06 -7.02
C THR A 253 11.67 7.58 -8.46
N GLY A 254 10.94 8.33 -9.28
CA GLY A 254 10.73 8.07 -10.70
C GLY A 254 10.12 9.25 -11.41
N LEU A 255 10.31 9.30 -12.72
CA LEU A 255 9.70 10.29 -13.61
C LEU A 255 8.77 9.57 -14.60
N ASP A 256 7.69 10.25 -14.97
CA ASP A 256 6.70 9.76 -15.92
C ASP A 256 6.34 10.89 -16.91
N PRO A 257 6.01 10.61 -18.18
CA PRO A 257 5.58 11.65 -19.12
C PRO A 257 4.43 12.54 -18.60
N ALA A 258 3.57 12.00 -17.74
CA ALA A 258 2.45 12.69 -17.11
C ALA A 258 2.70 13.07 -15.64
N GLY A 259 3.93 13.00 -15.12
CA GLY A 259 4.19 13.31 -13.72
C GLY A 259 5.50 12.80 -13.14
N PHE A 260 5.51 12.55 -11.83
CA PHE A 260 6.64 11.93 -11.13
C PHE A 260 6.17 11.25 -9.85
N PHE A 261 7.03 10.38 -9.32
CA PHE A 261 6.82 9.69 -8.06
C PHE A 261 7.70 10.28 -6.98
N VAL A 262 7.11 10.52 -5.80
CA VAL A 262 7.83 11.06 -4.65
C VAL A 262 7.60 10.16 -3.43
N THR A 263 8.66 9.85 -2.71
CA THR A 263 8.60 9.06 -1.48
C THR A 263 9.19 9.84 -0.33
N ASP A 264 8.47 9.90 0.78
CA ASP A 264 8.99 10.34 2.07
C ASP A 264 9.68 9.16 2.77
N ILE A 265 11.00 9.07 2.62
CA ILE A 265 11.80 7.97 3.20
C ILE A 265 11.86 8.01 4.74
N SER A 266 11.34 9.08 5.34
CA SER A 266 11.22 9.24 6.79
C SER A 266 9.81 9.00 7.33
N ALA A 267 8.81 8.76 6.48
CA ALA A 267 7.41 8.57 6.86
C ALA A 267 7.24 7.52 7.97
N CYS A 268 6.30 7.70 8.90
CA CYS A 268 6.14 6.76 10.01
C CYS A 268 5.82 5.35 9.51
N ARG A 269 6.35 4.31 10.15
CA ARG A 269 5.86 2.95 9.87
C ARG A 269 4.47 2.77 10.49
N VAL A 270 3.56 2.14 9.75
CA VAL A 270 2.19 1.86 10.20
C VAL A 270 2.11 0.45 10.75
N ARG A 271 1.49 0.26 11.91
CA ARG A 271 1.30 -1.09 12.47
C ARG A 271 0.29 -1.88 11.63
N GLU A 272 0.55 -3.16 11.42
CA GLU A 272 -0.36 -4.09 10.75
C GLU A 272 -1.67 -4.29 11.54
N TYR A 273 -1.66 -3.99 12.85
CA TYR A 273 -2.82 -4.01 13.74
C TYR A 273 -3.27 -2.59 14.07
N THR A 274 -4.14 -2.00 13.25
CA THR A 274 -4.87 -0.79 13.65
C THR A 274 -6.32 -1.17 13.98
N SER A 275 -6.72 -0.95 15.23
CA SER A 275 -8.13 -0.90 15.60
C SER A 275 -8.69 0.46 15.23
N ASP A 276 -9.86 0.49 14.62
CA ASP A 276 -10.64 1.70 14.46
C ASP A 276 -11.03 2.29 15.82
N SER A 277 -11.57 3.51 15.80
CA SER A 277 -12.05 4.22 17.00
C SER A 277 -13.25 3.55 17.69
N LEU A 278 -13.84 2.53 17.07
CA LEU A 278 -14.91 1.69 17.63
C LEU A 278 -14.36 0.41 18.28
N GLY A 279 -13.04 0.21 18.26
CA GLY A 279 -12.39 -0.99 18.78
C GLY A 279 -12.47 -2.20 17.84
N ASN A 280 -12.99 -2.04 16.62
CA ASN A 280 -12.87 -3.06 15.60
C ASN A 280 -11.43 -3.01 15.11
N THR A 281 -10.65 -4.04 15.39
CA THR A 281 -9.44 -4.28 14.61
C THR A 281 -9.81 -4.28 13.12
N VAL A 282 -9.23 -3.35 12.35
CA VAL A 282 -8.94 -3.57 10.93
C VAL A 282 -7.85 -4.64 10.92
N ARG A 283 -8.24 -5.84 11.34
CA ARG A 283 -7.42 -7.03 11.17
C ARG A 283 -7.31 -7.17 9.65
N ALA A 284 -6.08 -7.14 9.13
CA ALA A 284 -5.76 -8.12 8.11
C ALA A 284 -6.25 -9.46 8.68
N GLY A 285 -7.33 -10.01 8.13
CA GLY A 285 -8.23 -11.00 8.74
C GLY A 285 -7.61 -12.36 9.07
N ASN A 286 -6.29 -12.46 9.10
CA ASN A 286 -5.58 -13.71 9.02
C ASN A 286 -4.94 -13.99 10.37
N TRP A 287 -5.16 -15.20 10.88
CA TRP A 287 -4.56 -15.68 12.12
C TRP A 287 -3.06 -15.93 11.88
N GLU A 288 -2.26 -14.89 11.66
CA GLU A 288 -0.84 -15.03 11.27
C GLU A 288 0.08 -15.12 12.50
N PRO A 289 0.93 -16.15 12.64
CA PRO A 289 1.98 -16.14 13.66
C PRO A 289 2.92 -14.95 13.45
N PRO A 290 3.48 -14.36 14.54
CA PRO A 290 4.49 -13.31 14.41
C PRO A 290 5.69 -13.80 13.59
N GLU A 291 6.31 -12.89 12.84
CA GLU A 291 7.46 -13.18 11.97
C GLU A 291 8.59 -13.93 12.70
N PRO A 292 9.29 -14.86 12.05
CA PRO A 292 10.51 -15.43 12.63
C PRO A 292 11.65 -14.39 12.58
N CYS A 293 12.03 -13.87 13.75
CA CYS A 293 13.29 -13.15 13.98
C CYS A 293 14.41 -14.15 14.33
N TRP A 294 15.59 -14.00 13.72
CA TRP A 294 16.76 -14.85 13.99
C TRP A 294 17.57 -14.41 15.21
N LEU A 295 18.21 -15.38 15.86
CA LEU A 295 18.96 -15.21 17.12
C LEU A 295 20.46 -15.47 16.91
N VAL A 296 21.27 -14.79 17.73
CA VAL A 296 22.66 -15.14 18.01
C VAL A 296 22.67 -15.98 19.29
N GLY A 297 23.29 -17.17 19.26
CA GLY A 297 23.44 -18.02 20.44
C GLY A 297 24.52 -17.50 21.41
N GLU A 298 24.36 -17.80 22.71
CA GLU A 298 25.34 -17.48 23.78
C GLU A 298 26.69 -18.19 23.61
N ASP A 299 26.74 -19.20 22.74
CA ASP A 299 27.89 -20.02 22.36
C ASP A 299 28.69 -19.44 21.17
N GLY A 300 28.24 -18.33 20.59
CA GLY A 300 28.84 -17.75 19.39
C GLY A 300 28.41 -18.43 18.09
N GLY A 301 27.46 -19.38 18.15
CA GLY A 301 26.83 -19.99 16.99
C GLY A 301 25.75 -19.09 16.39
N ARG A 302 25.77 -18.92 15.06
CA ARG A 302 24.71 -18.24 14.29
C ARG A 302 23.95 -19.29 13.48
N THR A 303 22.63 -19.17 13.45
CA THR A 303 21.76 -19.82 12.45
C THR A 303 20.98 -18.75 11.67
N GLU A 304 20.75 -19.06 10.40
CA GLU A 304 20.49 -18.21 9.23
C GLU A 304 19.35 -17.19 9.31
N ASN A 305 19.59 -15.87 9.42
CA ASN A 305 18.95 -14.94 8.48
C ASN A 305 19.96 -14.69 7.35
N LEU A 306 19.84 -15.39 6.22
CA LEU A 306 20.68 -15.27 5.03
C LEU A 306 19.65 -15.32 3.88
N ASP A 307 19.44 -14.28 3.06
CA ASP A 307 20.38 -13.38 2.39
C ASP A 307 19.75 -11.99 2.17
N GLY A 308 20.42 -10.85 2.29
CA GLY A 308 21.81 -10.58 2.59
C GLY A 308 21.97 -9.07 2.88
N GLY A 309 22.93 -8.74 3.74
CA GLY A 309 23.61 -7.44 3.75
C GLY A 309 22.79 -6.18 4.09
N MET A 310 22.36 -6.03 5.34
CA MET A 310 22.51 -4.78 6.10
C MET A 310 22.52 -5.12 7.59
N GLY A 311 23.51 -4.61 8.33
CA GLY A 311 23.41 -4.59 9.79
C GLY A 311 22.29 -3.63 10.21
N VAL A 312 21.03 -4.08 10.19
CA VAL A 312 19.94 -3.75 11.13
C VAL A 312 18.85 -4.82 11.00
N CYS A 313 18.88 -5.84 11.86
CA CYS A 313 17.65 -6.49 12.34
C CYS A 313 17.46 -5.95 13.76
N ASN A 314 16.77 -4.82 13.91
CA ASN A 314 16.38 -4.26 15.21
C ASN A 314 14.86 -4.06 15.26
N ILE A 315 14.14 -5.18 15.29
CA ILE A 315 13.09 -5.38 16.31
C ILE A 315 13.51 -6.62 17.11
N SER A 316 14.58 -6.44 17.90
CA SER A 316 14.88 -7.22 19.09
C SER A 316 16.14 -6.62 19.71
N GLU A 317 16.00 -5.80 20.74
CA GLU A 317 17.03 -5.88 21.79
C GLU A 317 16.70 -6.98 22.81
N LYS A 318 15.44 -7.47 22.89
CA LYS A 318 15.07 -8.66 23.66
C LYS A 318 13.84 -9.34 23.03
N ALA A 319 14.04 -10.53 22.46
CA ALA A 319 13.03 -11.43 21.90
C ALA A 319 11.63 -11.31 22.51
N CYS A 320 10.65 -10.89 21.71
CA CYS A 320 9.24 -10.89 22.07
C CYS A 320 8.74 -12.31 22.27
N ARG A 321 8.35 -12.67 23.49
CA ARG A 321 7.79 -14.00 23.82
C ARG A 321 6.27 -14.04 23.73
N ARG A 322 5.59 -12.90 23.52
CA ARG A 322 4.13 -12.79 23.39
C ARG A 322 3.76 -11.89 22.21
N ARG A 323 2.66 -12.24 21.53
CA ARG A 323 2.09 -11.51 20.37
C ARG A 323 1.72 -10.05 20.68
N SER A 324 1.58 -9.70 21.96
CA SER A 324 1.33 -8.33 22.46
C SER A 324 2.57 -7.43 22.44
N ASP A 325 3.78 -8.00 22.32
CA ASP A 325 5.02 -7.29 22.63
C ASP A 325 5.79 -6.86 21.36
N CYS A 326 5.35 -7.29 20.17
CA CYS A 326 5.98 -7.00 18.88
C CYS A 326 4.92 -6.51 17.89
N PRO A 327 4.77 -5.19 17.69
CA PRO A 327 3.91 -4.70 16.62
C PRO A 327 4.57 -5.02 15.27
N ALA A 328 3.95 -5.91 14.50
CA ALA A 328 4.27 -6.03 13.08
C ALA A 328 3.89 -4.71 12.38
N PHE A 329 4.73 -4.24 11.47
CA PHE A 329 4.45 -3.07 10.65
C PHE A 329 4.01 -3.52 9.25
N LEU A 330 3.20 -2.70 8.60
CA LEU A 330 2.92 -2.83 7.18
C LEU A 330 4.23 -2.71 6.37
N PRO A 331 4.30 -3.36 5.21
CA PRO A 331 5.49 -3.32 4.38
C PRO A 331 5.79 -1.92 3.84
N GLY A 332 4.75 -1.15 3.55
CA GLY A 332 4.85 0.25 3.17
C GLY A 332 4.52 1.20 4.31
N THR A 333 4.55 2.50 4.00
CA THR A 333 4.33 3.59 4.98
C THR A 333 3.20 4.52 4.56
N PHE A 334 2.57 4.28 3.40
CA PHE A 334 1.73 5.28 2.70
C PHE A 334 2.51 6.58 2.36
N GLY A 335 3.83 6.56 2.48
CA GLY A 335 4.70 7.73 2.29
C GLY A 335 5.06 8.03 0.84
N SER A 336 4.49 7.32 -0.13
CA SER A 336 4.87 7.42 -1.55
C SER A 336 3.70 7.84 -2.39
N MET A 337 3.79 8.91 -3.19
CA MET A 337 2.65 9.48 -3.93
C MET A 337 3.02 9.70 -5.40
N PHE A 338 2.06 9.48 -6.29
CA PHE A 338 2.16 9.95 -7.68
C PHE A 338 1.70 11.40 -7.78
N VAL A 339 2.53 12.22 -8.43
CA VAL A 339 2.29 13.63 -8.65
C VAL A 339 2.02 13.85 -10.13
N TYR A 340 0.76 14.04 -10.47
CA TYR A 340 0.33 14.25 -11.85
C TYR A 340 0.63 15.67 -12.32
N ASN A 341 1.30 15.79 -13.45
CA ASN A 341 1.59 17.04 -14.13
C ASN A 341 1.20 16.90 -15.61
N TYR A 342 0.57 17.94 -16.19
CA TYR A 342 0.16 17.90 -17.60
C TYR A 342 1.32 17.76 -18.58
N ASN A 343 2.53 18.09 -18.13
CA ASN A 343 3.77 17.96 -18.89
C ASN A 343 4.81 17.20 -18.07
N PHE A 344 5.84 16.70 -18.74
CA PHE A 344 7.04 16.19 -18.10
C PHE A 344 7.55 17.21 -17.06
N PRO A 345 7.94 16.78 -15.85
CA PRO A 345 8.36 17.68 -14.76
C PRO A 345 9.75 18.26 -15.05
N ASP A 346 9.79 19.29 -15.90
CA ASP A 346 11.03 19.94 -16.32
C ASP A 346 11.90 20.38 -15.13
N GLY A 347 13.18 20.00 -15.20
CA GLY A 347 14.17 20.32 -14.18
C GLY A 347 13.97 19.55 -12.87
N LEU A 348 13.42 18.33 -12.94
CA LEU A 348 13.42 17.37 -11.86
C LEU A 348 14.10 16.07 -12.32
N ASP A 349 14.91 15.49 -11.46
CA ASP A 349 15.61 14.24 -11.71
C ASP A 349 15.31 13.20 -10.63
N GLU A 350 15.38 11.91 -10.99
CA GLU A 350 15.36 10.84 -9.99
C GLU A 350 16.49 11.02 -8.98
N GLY A 351 16.16 10.89 -7.69
CA GLY A 351 17.06 11.15 -6.57
C GLY A 351 17.00 12.58 -6.03
N ASP A 352 16.38 13.54 -6.73
CA ASP A 352 16.22 14.91 -6.22
C ASP A 352 15.47 14.92 -4.89
N LEU A 353 15.89 15.80 -3.97
CA LEU A 353 15.17 16.04 -2.73
C LEU A 353 14.24 17.24 -2.85
N LEU A 354 13.09 17.19 -2.21
CA LEU A 354 12.12 18.28 -2.15
C LEU A 354 12.01 18.85 -0.74
N PHE A 355 12.04 20.18 -0.63
CA PHE A 355 11.63 20.90 0.59
C PHE A 355 10.11 20.96 0.71
N THR A 356 9.44 21.22 -0.41
CA THR A 356 7.98 21.38 -0.45
C THR A 356 7.40 20.68 -1.65
N LEU A 357 6.22 20.11 -1.45
CA LEU A 357 5.33 19.64 -2.49
C LEU A 357 3.92 20.15 -2.19
N SER A 358 3.25 20.73 -3.17
CA SER A 358 1.92 21.30 -3.00
C SER A 358 1.07 21.06 -4.23
N GLY A 359 -0.24 20.94 -4.04
CA GLY A 359 -1.20 20.72 -5.11
C GLY A 359 -2.55 20.32 -4.56
N SER A 360 -3.50 20.03 -5.45
CA SER A 360 -4.82 19.54 -5.06
C SER A 360 -4.81 18.02 -5.01
N VAL A 361 -5.33 17.44 -3.93
CA VAL A 361 -5.48 15.99 -3.83
C VAL A 361 -6.72 15.56 -4.60
N GLN A 362 -6.58 14.58 -5.47
CA GLN A 362 -7.68 14.01 -6.24
C GLN A 362 -7.61 12.50 -6.24
N GLU A 363 -8.78 11.87 -6.21
CA GLU A 363 -8.90 10.46 -6.56
C GLU A 363 -9.03 10.34 -8.06
N PHE A 364 -8.09 9.65 -8.68
CA PHE A 364 -8.19 9.27 -10.07
C PHE A 364 -7.97 7.77 -10.17
N THR A 365 -8.88 7.06 -10.82
CA THR A 365 -8.81 5.60 -10.97
C THR A 365 -8.65 4.81 -9.65
N SER A 366 -9.13 5.36 -8.51
CA SER A 366 -8.86 4.88 -7.13
C SER A 366 -7.37 4.82 -6.78
N THR A 367 -6.62 5.80 -7.26
CA THR A 367 -5.33 6.17 -6.70
C THR A 367 -5.41 7.60 -6.20
N SER A 368 -4.88 7.81 -5.00
CA SER A 368 -4.71 9.14 -4.45
C SER A 368 -3.51 9.79 -5.13
N GLN A 369 -3.75 10.86 -5.89
CA GLN A 369 -2.71 11.60 -6.58
C GLN A 369 -2.79 13.09 -6.29
N LEU A 370 -1.67 13.78 -6.46
CA LEU A 370 -1.60 15.23 -6.34
C LEU A 370 -1.56 15.86 -7.75
N VAL A 371 -2.50 16.75 -8.02
CA VAL A 371 -2.65 17.44 -9.31
C VAL A 371 -2.39 18.94 -9.18
N PHE A 372 -2.13 19.60 -10.31
CA PHE A 372 -1.67 21.00 -10.36
C PHE A 372 -0.50 21.26 -9.40
N PRO A 373 0.58 20.44 -9.48
CA PRO A 373 1.64 20.46 -8.50
C PRO A 373 2.51 21.72 -8.60
N ALA A 374 3.02 22.14 -7.46
CA ALA A 374 4.16 23.02 -7.33
C ALA A 374 5.13 22.46 -6.27
N TRP A 375 6.42 22.50 -6.56
CA TRP A 375 7.46 21.96 -5.67
C TRP A 375 8.64 22.92 -5.53
N LEU A 376 9.40 22.73 -4.46
CA LEU A 376 10.68 23.39 -4.23
C LEU A 376 11.75 22.32 -4.02
N THR A 377 12.70 22.23 -4.93
CA THR A 377 13.82 21.29 -4.83
C THR A 377 14.81 21.75 -3.75
N ALA A 378 15.15 20.85 -2.84
CA ALA A 378 16.16 21.04 -1.80
C ALA A 378 17.57 20.72 -2.30
N GLU A 379 17.74 19.62 -3.01
CA GLU A 379 19.01 19.16 -3.56
C GLU A 379 18.77 18.59 -4.95
N ARG A 380 19.55 19.05 -5.94
CA ARG A 380 19.52 18.56 -7.32
C ARG A 380 20.64 17.54 -7.50
N VAL A 381 20.33 16.25 -7.58
CA VAL A 381 21.36 15.20 -7.60
C VAL A 381 22.20 15.24 -8.88
N ARG A 382 21.65 15.67 -10.02
CA ARG A 382 22.43 15.83 -11.27
C ARG A 382 23.45 16.97 -11.23
N MET A 383 23.37 17.85 -10.24
CA MET A 383 24.39 18.88 -9.99
C MET A 383 25.54 18.35 -9.12
N LEU A 384 25.40 17.14 -8.56
CA LEU A 384 26.43 16.46 -7.80
C LEU A 384 27.33 15.63 -8.73
N PRO A 385 28.52 15.21 -8.26
CA PRO A 385 29.35 14.24 -8.96
C PRO A 385 28.56 12.95 -9.31
N PRO A 386 28.83 12.31 -10.47
CA PRO A 386 28.09 11.13 -10.93
C PRO A 386 27.95 9.99 -9.93
N GLU A 387 28.97 9.77 -9.09
CA GLU A 387 28.94 8.75 -8.04
C GLU A 387 27.92 9.03 -6.93
N GLN A 388 27.35 10.24 -6.87
CA GLN A 388 26.33 10.64 -5.91
C GLN A 388 24.93 10.74 -6.50
N TRP A 389 24.73 10.43 -7.79
CA TRP A 389 23.42 10.54 -8.43
C TRP A 389 22.36 9.66 -7.76
N ASN A 390 22.77 8.52 -7.18
CA ASN A 390 21.87 7.59 -6.48
C ASN A 390 21.91 7.75 -4.95
N LYS A 391 22.49 8.84 -4.42
CA LYS A 391 22.70 9.08 -2.98
C LYS A 391 21.42 8.93 -2.15
N TRP A 392 20.28 9.36 -2.68
CA TRP A 392 19.00 9.28 -1.96
C TRP A 392 18.18 8.04 -2.31
N LEU A 393 18.32 7.53 -3.54
CA LEU A 393 17.64 6.32 -4.00
C LEU A 393 18.03 5.07 -3.19
N GLN A 394 19.29 4.99 -2.72
CA GLN A 394 19.73 3.88 -1.84
C GLN A 394 18.96 3.78 -0.50
N TYR A 395 18.28 4.86 -0.08
CA TYR A 395 17.44 4.89 1.11
C TYR A 395 15.96 4.62 0.79
N ALA A 396 15.54 4.83 -0.46
CA ALA A 396 14.24 4.43 -1.00
C ALA A 396 14.33 3.03 -1.63
N ARG A 397 14.81 2.05 -0.87
CA ARG A 397 15.02 0.69 -1.39
C ARG A 397 13.70 0.07 -1.85
N PRO A 398 13.67 -0.57 -3.03
CA PRO A 398 12.48 -1.30 -3.46
C PRO A 398 12.06 -2.35 -2.44
N TYR A 399 10.77 -2.43 -2.16
CA TYR A 399 10.21 -3.48 -1.33
C TYR A 399 9.99 -4.76 -2.15
N ASP A 400 10.50 -5.91 -1.68
CA ASP A 400 10.34 -7.19 -2.36
C ASP A 400 8.92 -7.74 -2.18
N LEU A 401 8.15 -7.78 -3.27
CA LEU A 401 6.82 -8.35 -3.30
C LEU A 401 6.90 -9.88 -3.16
N GLY A 402 6.16 -10.41 -2.21
CA GLY A 402 5.97 -11.84 -1.98
C GLY A 402 4.52 -12.16 -1.67
N GLY A 403 4.19 -13.44 -1.57
CA GLY A 403 2.83 -13.92 -1.32
C GLY A 403 2.20 -13.31 -0.07
N ARG A 404 2.98 -13.07 0.99
CA ARG A 404 2.48 -12.41 2.21
C ARG A 404 2.02 -10.97 1.96
N THR A 405 2.75 -10.26 1.10
CA THR A 405 2.38 -8.89 0.70
C THR A 405 1.12 -8.91 -0.17
N CYS A 406 0.99 -9.93 -1.02
CA CYS A 406 -0.19 -10.18 -1.84
C CYS A 406 -1.46 -10.54 -1.05
N GLY A 407 -1.37 -10.72 0.26
CA GLY A 407 -2.49 -11.07 1.14
C GLY A 407 -2.78 -12.58 1.18
N ALA A 408 -1.86 -13.40 0.69
CA ALA A 408 -1.99 -14.85 0.72
C ALA A 408 -1.83 -15.36 2.17
N ASP A 409 -2.75 -16.24 2.58
CA ASP A 409 -2.70 -16.84 3.91
C ASP A 409 -1.48 -17.75 4.07
N ASN A 410 -0.90 -17.85 5.27
CA ASN A 410 0.15 -18.84 5.53
C ASN A 410 -0.43 -20.26 5.74
N ILE A 411 -1.27 -20.71 4.80
CA ILE A 411 -1.95 -22.02 4.79
C ILE A 411 -1.48 -22.78 3.55
N ALA A 412 -1.24 -24.09 3.70
CA ALA A 412 -0.69 -24.94 2.64
C ALA A 412 -1.59 -25.08 1.40
N THR A 413 -2.91 -24.90 1.52
CA THR A 413 -3.83 -24.96 0.38
C THR A 413 -4.05 -23.55 -0.19
N PRO A 414 -3.55 -23.22 -1.39
CA PRO A 414 -3.79 -21.92 -1.97
C PRO A 414 -5.29 -21.72 -2.22
N PHE A 415 -5.81 -20.57 -1.82
CA PHE A 415 -7.17 -20.16 -2.18
C PHE A 415 -7.15 -19.52 -3.57
N ILE A 416 -8.28 -19.53 -4.27
CA ILE A 416 -8.38 -18.99 -5.63
C ILE A 416 -8.00 -17.49 -5.72
N THR A 417 -8.15 -16.73 -4.63
CA THR A 417 -7.71 -15.33 -4.54
C THR A 417 -6.18 -15.19 -4.46
N ASP A 418 -5.43 -16.24 -4.14
CA ASP A 418 -3.97 -16.21 -4.12
C ASP A 418 -3.36 -16.14 -5.52
N ALA A 419 -4.14 -16.44 -6.56
CA ALA A 419 -3.70 -16.41 -7.94
C ALA A 419 -3.37 -14.99 -8.42
N LEU A 420 -3.97 -13.96 -7.82
CA LEU A 420 -3.72 -12.56 -8.20
C LEU A 420 -3.34 -11.68 -7.02
N CYS A 421 -2.14 -11.12 -7.10
CA CYS A 421 -1.51 -10.39 -6.01
C CYS A 421 -2.26 -9.11 -5.66
N GLY A 422 -2.78 -9.00 -4.43
CA GLY A 422 -3.37 -7.75 -3.95
C GLY A 422 -4.76 -7.43 -4.50
N HIS A 423 -5.41 -8.34 -5.22
CA HIS A 423 -6.72 -8.08 -5.82
C HIS A 423 -7.87 -7.96 -4.80
N ASN A 424 -7.61 -8.33 -3.54
CA ASN A 424 -8.52 -8.07 -2.43
C ASN A 424 -8.54 -6.56 -2.10
N THR A 425 -9.72 -5.94 -2.15
CA THR A 425 -10.00 -4.53 -1.79
C THR A 425 -9.71 -4.15 -0.33
N ARG A 426 -9.31 -5.13 0.48
CA ARG A 426 -8.89 -4.95 1.88
C ARG A 426 -7.41 -5.24 2.09
N ASN A 427 -6.63 -5.40 1.01
CA ASN A 427 -5.20 -5.63 1.13
C ASN A 427 -4.46 -4.32 1.39
N VAL A 428 -4.52 -3.89 2.66
CA VAL A 428 -3.81 -2.72 3.17
C VAL A 428 -2.28 -2.83 3.06
N LYS A 429 -1.72 -4.03 2.89
CA LYS A 429 -0.27 -4.22 2.67
C LYS A 429 0.12 -3.67 1.30
N MET A 430 -0.63 -4.02 0.26
CA MET A 430 -0.42 -3.48 -1.10
C MET A 430 -0.74 -1.99 -1.16
N GLU A 431 -1.84 -1.56 -0.53
CA GLU A 431 -2.20 -0.13 -0.45
C GLU A 431 -1.11 0.70 0.25
N SER A 432 -0.49 0.17 1.32
CA SER A 432 0.61 0.88 2.00
C SER A 432 1.84 1.13 1.12
N LEU A 433 1.97 0.39 0.02
CA LEU A 433 3.03 0.46 -0.99
C LEU A 433 2.58 1.21 -2.25
N GLU A 434 1.38 1.80 -2.27
CA GLU A 434 0.92 2.60 -3.40
C GLU A 434 1.95 3.68 -3.76
N SER A 435 2.25 3.79 -5.05
CA SER A 435 3.27 4.67 -5.63
C SER A 435 4.70 4.49 -5.09
N ALA A 436 4.95 3.44 -4.29
CA ALA A 436 6.28 3.13 -3.78
C ALA A 436 7.10 2.33 -4.81
N LEU A 437 8.43 2.35 -4.65
CA LEU A 437 9.31 1.44 -5.36
C LEU A 437 9.15 0.03 -4.78
N VAL A 438 8.85 -0.92 -5.67
CA VAL A 438 8.71 -2.33 -5.36
C VAL A 438 9.56 -3.16 -6.32
N ARG A 439 9.87 -4.39 -5.92
CA ARG A 439 10.54 -5.37 -6.78
C ARG A 439 9.78 -6.69 -6.73
N ALA A 440 9.39 -7.19 -7.89
CA ALA A 440 8.93 -8.57 -8.03
C ALA A 440 10.11 -9.42 -8.49
N ARG A 441 10.50 -10.40 -7.68
CA ARG A 441 11.66 -11.24 -7.98
C ARG A 441 11.28 -12.47 -8.79
N ARG A 442 12.22 -12.90 -9.65
CA ARG A 442 12.14 -14.12 -10.48
C ARG A 442 10.77 -14.34 -11.14
N VAL A 443 10.20 -13.25 -11.65
CA VAL A 443 8.93 -13.33 -12.35
C VAL A 443 9.12 -14.01 -13.70
N ARG A 444 8.10 -14.74 -14.13
CA ARG A 444 8.04 -15.34 -15.46
C ARG A 444 7.06 -14.56 -16.32
N PHE A 445 7.50 -14.21 -17.51
CA PHE A 445 6.68 -13.52 -18.50
C PHE A 445 5.69 -14.47 -19.18
N PRO A 446 4.58 -13.93 -19.71
CA PRO A 446 3.61 -14.74 -20.43
C PRO A 446 4.22 -15.34 -21.68
N THR A 447 3.89 -16.59 -21.96
CA THR A 447 4.27 -17.29 -23.20
C THR A 447 3.07 -17.48 -24.11
N ARG A 448 1.91 -16.98 -23.70
CA ARG A 448 0.65 -17.08 -24.45
C ARG A 448 -0.16 -15.80 -24.26
N PHE A 449 -0.60 -15.24 -25.38
CA PHE A 449 -1.54 -14.13 -25.42
C PHE A 449 -2.86 -14.61 -26.01
N VAL A 450 -3.97 -14.37 -25.31
CA VAL A 450 -5.31 -14.77 -25.75
C VAL A 450 -6.17 -13.52 -25.85
N ASN A 451 -6.79 -13.32 -27.02
CA ASN A 451 -7.80 -12.29 -27.16
C ASN A 451 -9.13 -12.81 -26.61
N CYS A 452 -9.50 -12.31 -25.43
CA CYS A 452 -10.78 -12.64 -24.80
C CYS A 452 -11.86 -11.57 -25.06
N ASP A 453 -11.54 -10.51 -25.81
CA ASP A 453 -12.52 -9.53 -26.29
C ASP A 453 -13.16 -10.02 -27.60
N PHE A 454 -14.11 -10.95 -27.48
CA PHE A 454 -14.76 -11.59 -28.63
C PHE A 454 -15.68 -10.63 -29.39
N ASN A 455 -16.27 -9.67 -28.69
CA ASN A 455 -17.17 -8.69 -29.29
C ASN A 455 -16.44 -7.44 -29.84
N GLY A 456 -15.17 -7.23 -29.49
CA GLY A 456 -14.31 -6.17 -30.02
C GLY A 456 -14.60 -4.78 -29.45
N ASN A 457 -15.20 -4.68 -28.27
CA ASN A 457 -15.56 -3.41 -27.64
C ASN A 457 -14.42 -2.80 -26.80
N GLY A 458 -13.29 -3.50 -26.67
CA GLY A 458 -12.12 -3.10 -25.89
C GLY A 458 -12.27 -3.31 -24.38
N ALA A 459 -13.30 -4.03 -23.92
CA ALA A 459 -13.60 -4.25 -22.52
C ALA A 459 -13.81 -5.74 -22.23
N VAL A 460 -12.85 -6.35 -21.51
CA VAL A 460 -12.95 -7.74 -21.07
C VAL A 460 -13.34 -7.79 -19.59
N PRO A 461 -14.52 -8.36 -19.24
CA PRO A 461 -14.91 -8.53 -17.84
C PRO A 461 -13.93 -9.45 -17.11
N PHE A 462 -13.75 -9.23 -15.80
CA PHE A 462 -12.68 -9.88 -15.04
C PHE A 462 -13.19 -10.57 -13.76
N PHE A 463 -14.08 -9.91 -13.02
CA PHE A 463 -14.63 -10.41 -11.76
C PHE A 463 -16.13 -10.17 -11.64
N CYS A 464 -16.76 -11.04 -10.88
CA CYS A 464 -18.08 -10.86 -10.32
C CYS A 464 -17.98 -10.21 -8.94
N ASN A 465 -18.78 -9.17 -8.68
CA ASN A 465 -19.02 -8.68 -7.32
C ASN A 465 -20.37 -9.26 -6.87
N ASP A 466 -20.44 -9.83 -5.68
CA ASP A 466 -21.72 -10.11 -5.05
C ASP A 466 -22.33 -8.83 -4.44
N SER A 467 -23.59 -8.95 -4.00
CA SER A 467 -24.34 -7.86 -3.36
C SER A 467 -23.75 -7.39 -2.01
N THR A 468 -22.80 -8.12 -1.44
CA THR A 468 -22.08 -7.79 -0.20
C THR A 468 -20.68 -7.20 -0.45
N GLY A 469 -20.27 -7.08 -1.72
CA GLY A 469 -18.93 -6.64 -2.11
C GLY A 469 -17.87 -7.74 -2.01
N GLY A 470 -18.28 -8.99 -1.79
CA GLY A 470 -17.44 -10.18 -1.95
C GLY A 470 -17.16 -10.44 -3.42
N GLN A 471 -15.91 -10.79 -3.73
CA GLN A 471 -15.51 -11.15 -5.08
C GLN A 471 -15.54 -12.66 -5.23
N HIS A 472 -16.28 -13.14 -6.21
CA HIS A 472 -16.35 -14.55 -6.56
C HIS A 472 -15.89 -14.76 -8.00
N TRP A 473 -15.31 -15.93 -8.26
CA TRP A 473 -14.80 -16.30 -9.57
C TRP A 473 -15.88 -16.92 -10.46
N ASP A 474 -16.80 -17.68 -9.85
CA ASP A 474 -17.65 -18.61 -10.60
C ASP A 474 -19.02 -18.00 -10.99
N ASP A 475 -19.80 -17.48 -10.03
CA ASP A 475 -21.15 -16.97 -10.29
C ASP A 475 -21.29 -15.47 -9.98
N CYS A 476 -21.65 -14.71 -11.02
CA CYS A 476 -22.04 -13.31 -10.87
C CYS A 476 -23.49 -13.20 -10.37
N ASP A 477 -23.68 -12.80 -9.12
CA ASP A 477 -25.00 -12.43 -8.59
C ASP A 477 -25.36 -11.00 -9.03
N PHE A 478 -26.00 -10.86 -10.19
CA PHE A 478 -26.51 -9.57 -10.66
C PHE A 478 -27.88 -9.21 -10.04
N SER A 479 -28.09 -9.46 -8.75
CA SER A 479 -29.34 -9.07 -8.07
C SER A 479 -30.61 -9.56 -8.80
N GLY A 480 -30.53 -10.77 -9.37
CA GLY A 480 -31.61 -11.40 -10.15
C GLY A 480 -31.57 -11.19 -11.67
N ALA A 481 -30.63 -10.43 -12.22
CA ALA A 481 -30.35 -10.42 -13.66
C ALA A 481 -29.39 -11.57 -14.04
N VAL A 482 -29.49 -12.08 -15.26
CA VAL A 482 -28.55 -13.07 -15.80
C VAL A 482 -27.46 -12.31 -16.55
N GLU A 483 -26.19 -12.68 -16.35
CA GLU A 483 -25.07 -12.17 -17.16
C GLU A 483 -25.38 -12.34 -18.65
N PRO A 484 -25.16 -11.33 -19.51
CA PRO A 484 -25.15 -11.56 -20.94
C PRO A 484 -24.18 -12.70 -21.27
N GLU A 485 -24.61 -13.63 -22.13
CA GLU A 485 -23.80 -14.81 -22.49
C GLU A 485 -22.44 -14.44 -23.06
N ALA A 486 -22.38 -13.35 -23.84
CA ALA A 486 -21.14 -12.83 -24.40
C ALA A 486 -20.15 -12.44 -23.28
N ASP A 487 -20.59 -11.62 -22.33
CA ASP A 487 -19.78 -11.16 -21.19
C ASP A 487 -19.29 -12.36 -20.35
N ARG A 488 -20.15 -13.37 -20.14
CA ARG A 488 -19.77 -14.59 -19.42
C ARG A 488 -18.65 -15.36 -20.13
N ILE A 489 -18.75 -15.53 -21.46
CA ILE A 489 -17.73 -16.22 -22.26
C ILE A 489 -16.40 -15.47 -22.24
N GLU A 490 -16.42 -14.14 -22.43
CA GLU A 490 -15.24 -13.28 -22.37
C GLU A 490 -14.59 -13.30 -20.99
N ARG A 491 -15.40 -13.21 -19.92
CA ARG A 491 -14.95 -13.32 -18.54
C ARG A 491 -14.28 -14.66 -18.26
N THR A 492 -14.89 -15.76 -18.70
CA THR A 492 -14.38 -17.12 -18.45
C THR A 492 -13.05 -17.33 -19.18
N CYS A 493 -12.97 -16.91 -20.45
CA CYS A 493 -11.71 -16.89 -21.21
C CYS A 493 -10.62 -16.12 -20.47
N ASN A 494 -10.93 -14.91 -20.00
CA ASN A 494 -9.98 -14.05 -19.32
C ASN A 494 -9.54 -14.66 -17.99
N GLN A 495 -10.48 -15.13 -17.17
CA GLN A 495 -10.20 -15.79 -15.90
C GLN A 495 -9.28 -16.99 -16.13
N ASP A 496 -9.65 -17.91 -17.03
CA ASP A 496 -8.87 -19.11 -17.31
C ASP A 496 -7.44 -18.79 -17.74
N CYS A 497 -7.27 -17.81 -18.63
CA CYS A 497 -5.96 -17.31 -19.04
C CYS A 497 -5.19 -16.73 -17.84
N VAL A 498 -5.77 -15.73 -17.18
CA VAL A 498 -5.11 -14.91 -16.16
C VAL A 498 -4.80 -15.67 -14.87
N ILE A 499 -5.57 -16.68 -14.48
CA ILE A 499 -5.26 -17.51 -13.31
C ILE A 499 -4.60 -18.86 -13.68
N GLY A 500 -4.53 -19.18 -14.97
CA GLY A 500 -3.91 -20.41 -15.46
C GLY A 500 -4.73 -21.65 -15.15
N MET A 501 -6.04 -21.59 -15.42
CA MET A 501 -6.95 -22.74 -15.35
C MET A 501 -7.11 -23.42 -16.72
N ASN A 502 -7.71 -24.60 -16.70
CA ASN A 502 -8.06 -25.37 -17.90
C ASN A 502 -6.88 -25.56 -18.86
N GLU A 503 -7.01 -25.12 -20.12
CA GLU A 503 -5.97 -25.24 -21.15
C GLU A 503 -4.73 -24.37 -20.89
N HIS A 504 -4.82 -23.43 -19.94
CA HIS A 504 -3.73 -22.55 -19.52
C HIS A 504 -3.03 -23.04 -18.25
N ASN A 505 -3.34 -24.25 -17.78
CA ASN A 505 -2.67 -24.80 -16.61
C ASN A 505 -1.15 -24.96 -16.86
N ASN A 506 -0.35 -24.28 -16.03
CA ASN A 506 1.12 -24.19 -16.13
C ASN A 506 1.64 -23.32 -17.27
N VAL A 507 0.77 -22.53 -17.90
CA VAL A 507 1.14 -21.51 -18.87
C VAL A 507 0.87 -20.14 -18.23
N VAL A 508 1.86 -19.25 -18.30
CA VAL A 508 1.64 -17.84 -17.96
C VAL A 508 0.94 -17.22 -19.15
N CYS A 509 -0.31 -16.83 -18.97
CA CYS A 509 -1.17 -16.33 -20.04
C CYS A 509 -1.62 -14.91 -19.72
N SER A 510 -1.63 -14.04 -20.73
CA SER A 510 -2.07 -12.65 -20.65
C SER A 510 -3.15 -12.34 -21.67
N GLU A 511 -4.03 -11.41 -21.32
CA GLU A 511 -5.10 -10.95 -22.21
C GLU A 511 -4.52 -10.02 -23.28
N GLN A 512 -4.75 -10.37 -24.55
CA GLN A 512 -4.09 -9.75 -25.69
C GLN A 512 -4.58 -8.33 -26.00
N ALA A 513 -5.88 -8.05 -25.83
CA ALA A 513 -6.43 -6.72 -26.09
C ALA A 513 -5.86 -5.68 -25.09
N THR A 514 -5.74 -6.06 -23.82
CA THR A 514 -5.16 -5.28 -22.73
C THR A 514 -3.68 -5.00 -22.99
N PHE A 515 -2.93 -6.01 -23.44
CA PHE A 515 -1.54 -5.84 -23.85
C PHE A 515 -1.40 -4.87 -25.03
N ARG A 516 -2.18 -5.06 -26.10
CA ARG A 516 -2.09 -4.19 -27.29
C ARG A 516 -2.56 -2.75 -27.03
N GLY A 517 -3.57 -2.56 -26.20
CA GLY A 517 -4.10 -1.23 -25.86
C GLY A 517 -3.20 -0.46 -24.90
N PHE A 518 -2.78 -1.13 -23.81
CA PHE A 518 -2.17 -0.48 -22.65
C PHE A 518 -0.73 -0.91 -22.38
N GLY A 519 -0.19 -1.89 -23.11
CA GLY A 519 1.11 -2.52 -22.83
C GLY A 519 1.14 -3.23 -21.46
N GLN A 520 -0.04 -3.55 -20.93
CA GLN A 520 -0.21 -4.24 -19.67
C GLN A 520 -0.34 -5.75 -19.91
N TYR A 521 0.43 -6.53 -19.17
CA TYR A 521 0.35 -7.98 -19.17
C TYR A 521 0.61 -8.51 -17.76
N ILE A 522 0.37 -9.80 -17.57
CA ILE A 522 0.51 -10.48 -16.29
C ILE A 522 1.77 -11.31 -16.27
N VAL A 523 2.48 -11.24 -15.15
CA VAL A 523 3.66 -12.05 -14.86
C VAL A 523 3.37 -12.98 -13.69
N GLU A 524 3.91 -14.20 -13.74
CA GLU A 524 3.86 -15.13 -12.60
C GLU A 524 5.01 -14.81 -11.64
N MET A 525 4.70 -14.54 -10.38
CA MET A 525 5.66 -14.24 -9.32
C MET A 525 6.45 -15.49 -8.91
N ALA A 526 7.61 -15.27 -8.29
CA ALA A 526 8.36 -16.32 -7.63
C ALA A 526 7.47 -17.16 -6.68
N PRO A 527 7.50 -18.50 -6.78
CA PRO A 527 6.85 -19.35 -5.79
C PRO A 527 7.55 -19.26 -4.44
N VAL A 528 6.94 -19.89 -3.43
CA VAL A 528 7.56 -20.03 -2.11
C VAL A 528 8.84 -20.85 -2.24
N GLY A 529 9.95 -20.30 -1.75
CA GLY A 529 11.31 -20.78 -2.02
C GLY A 529 12.34 -20.22 -1.04
N PRO A 530 13.59 -20.71 -1.09
CA PRO A 530 14.68 -20.13 -0.30
C PRO A 530 15.02 -18.72 -0.79
N ALA A 531 15.18 -17.77 0.14
CA ALA A 531 15.54 -16.39 -0.17
C ALA A 531 16.89 -16.27 -0.89
N ALA A 532 17.84 -17.16 -0.56
CA ALA A 532 19.15 -17.31 -1.21
C ALA A 532 19.07 -17.48 -2.72
N LEU A 533 18.00 -18.13 -3.16
CA LEU A 533 17.74 -18.38 -4.55
C LEU A 533 16.78 -17.35 -5.13
N GLY A 534 16.54 -16.22 -4.47
CA GLY A 534 15.66 -15.15 -4.96
C GLY A 534 14.16 -15.49 -4.97
N TYR A 535 13.73 -16.51 -4.23
CA TYR A 535 12.33 -16.91 -4.13
C TYR A 535 11.63 -16.35 -2.88
N ASP A 536 10.31 -16.51 -2.79
CA ASP A 536 9.52 -16.00 -1.67
C ASP A 536 9.69 -16.86 -0.41
N SER A 537 10.40 -16.34 0.58
CA SER A 537 10.58 -16.99 1.89
C SER A 537 9.58 -16.52 2.95
N GLN A 538 8.63 -15.64 2.61
CA GLN A 538 7.72 -15.01 3.58
C GLN A 538 6.61 -15.94 4.06
N LEU A 539 6.28 -17.01 3.31
CA LEU A 539 5.20 -17.95 3.60
C LEU A 539 5.72 -19.36 3.90
N THR A 540 6.53 -19.48 4.95
CA THR A 540 7.22 -20.73 5.29
C THR A 540 6.30 -21.93 5.54
N ALA A 541 5.03 -21.74 5.93
CA ALA A 541 4.09 -22.86 6.11
C ALA A 541 3.50 -23.39 4.78
N ARG A 542 3.66 -22.65 3.68
CA ARG A 542 3.44 -23.15 2.31
C ARG A 542 4.64 -23.93 1.77
N GLY A 543 5.76 -23.85 2.46
CA GLY A 543 6.95 -24.67 2.24
C GLY A 543 7.03 -25.83 3.23
N SER A 544 7.68 -26.91 2.82
CA SER A 544 8.14 -27.97 3.71
C SER A 544 9.65 -28.06 3.58
N THR A 545 10.35 -27.86 4.70
CA THR A 545 11.80 -28.01 4.78
C THR A 545 12.11 -29.38 5.36
N VAL A 546 12.97 -30.15 4.69
CA VAL A 546 13.38 -31.49 5.12
C VAL A 546 14.89 -31.62 5.09
N ALA A 547 15.43 -32.01 6.24
CA ALA A 547 16.81 -32.42 6.34
C ALA A 547 16.99 -33.76 5.62
N THR A 548 17.94 -33.83 4.69
CA THR A 548 18.35 -35.07 4.04
C THR A 548 19.31 -35.82 4.96
N ARG A 549 19.22 -37.14 4.97
CA ARG A 549 20.13 -38.00 5.73
C ARG A 549 21.05 -38.74 4.79
N LEU A 550 22.30 -38.90 5.22
CA LEU A 550 23.21 -39.83 4.58
C LEU A 550 22.63 -41.24 4.67
N TYR A 551 22.68 -41.95 3.55
CA TYR A 551 22.36 -43.36 3.55
C TYR A 551 23.48 -44.08 4.30
N THR A 552 23.27 -44.36 5.58
CA THR A 552 24.02 -45.39 6.27
C THR A 552 23.40 -46.72 5.86
N PRO A 553 24.06 -47.56 5.04
CA PRO A 553 23.59 -48.91 4.82
C PRO A 553 23.36 -49.54 6.19
N PRO A 554 22.28 -50.31 6.39
CA PRO A 554 22.08 -51.02 7.65
C PRO A 554 23.38 -51.77 7.93
N VAL A 555 24.03 -51.42 9.05
CA VAL A 555 25.17 -52.20 9.53
C VAL A 555 24.60 -53.59 9.70
N MET A 556 24.93 -54.49 8.75
CA MET A 556 24.58 -55.90 8.93
C MET A 556 25.13 -56.24 10.31
N PRO A 557 24.29 -56.65 11.27
CA PRO A 557 24.79 -57.05 12.57
C PRO A 557 25.87 -58.08 12.29
N ASP A 558 27.09 -57.73 12.70
CA ASP A 558 28.27 -58.55 12.52
C ASP A 558 27.87 -59.96 12.93
N ALA A 559 27.78 -60.87 11.94
CA ALA A 559 27.29 -62.22 12.17
C ALA A 559 28.24 -62.82 13.18
N GLY A 560 27.78 -62.87 14.44
CA GLY A 560 28.62 -63.05 15.60
C GLY A 560 29.64 -64.16 15.39
N VAL A 561 30.88 -63.88 15.77
CA VAL A 561 31.86 -64.90 16.08
C VAL A 561 31.15 -65.97 16.91
N PRO A 562 31.17 -67.26 16.50
CA PRO A 562 30.47 -68.30 17.25
C PRO A 562 31.09 -68.43 18.63
N ASP A 563 30.33 -68.06 19.65
CA ASP A 563 30.70 -68.33 21.03
C ASP A 563 30.61 -69.85 21.24
N GLY A 564 31.72 -70.46 21.67
CA GLY A 564 31.91 -71.91 21.78
C GLY A 564 31.15 -72.56 22.95
N GLY A 565 29.85 -72.30 23.06
CA GLY A 565 28.97 -72.86 24.07
C GLY A 565 28.10 -73.99 23.53
N VAL A 566 28.38 -75.21 23.99
CA VAL A 566 27.56 -76.40 23.79
C VAL A 566 26.29 -76.26 24.62
N ASP A 567 25.16 -75.87 24.02
CA ASP A 567 23.83 -76.18 24.57
C ASP A 567 22.78 -76.30 23.45
N GLY A 568 22.15 -77.47 23.39
CA GLY A 568 21.22 -77.90 22.34
C GLY A 568 19.79 -77.40 22.55
N GLY A 569 19.56 -76.11 22.37
CA GLY A 569 18.22 -75.51 22.25
C GLY A 569 17.97 -75.01 20.82
N ALA A 570 16.85 -75.40 20.23
CA ALA A 570 16.46 -75.01 18.87
C ALA A 570 16.46 -73.47 18.70
N PRO A 571 17.17 -72.91 17.71
CA PRO A 571 17.14 -71.48 17.45
C PRO A 571 15.80 -71.10 16.80
N ASP A 572 15.10 -70.18 17.44
CA ASP A 572 13.96 -69.48 16.85
C ASP A 572 14.51 -68.55 15.76
N ALA A 573 14.13 -68.80 14.51
CA ALA A 573 14.51 -67.98 13.36
C ALA A 573 13.67 -66.69 13.34
N GLY A 574 13.82 -65.87 14.38
CA GLY A 574 13.39 -64.49 14.36
C GLY A 574 14.26 -63.75 13.36
N MET A 575 13.78 -63.61 12.13
CA MET A 575 14.35 -62.71 11.13
C MET A 575 14.38 -61.31 11.78
N PRO A 576 15.55 -60.72 12.07
CA PRO A 576 15.58 -59.37 12.58
C PRO A 576 15.02 -58.47 11.49
N ASP A 577 13.91 -57.79 11.78
CA ASP A 577 13.43 -56.66 10.98
C ASP A 577 14.57 -55.63 10.95
N ALA A 578 15.42 -55.74 9.94
CA ALA A 578 16.34 -54.68 9.57
C ALA A 578 15.45 -53.52 9.15
N GLY A 579 15.11 -52.67 10.11
CA GLY A 579 14.23 -51.52 9.91
C GLY A 579 14.65 -50.82 8.64
N THR A 580 13.79 -50.87 7.63
CA THR A 580 14.06 -50.27 6.32
C THR A 580 14.44 -48.82 6.59
N PRO A 581 15.63 -48.36 6.19
CA PRO A 581 16.02 -46.97 6.37
C PRO A 581 14.93 -46.10 5.75
N SER A 582 14.13 -45.42 6.59
CA SER A 582 13.07 -44.56 6.10
C SER A 582 13.74 -43.28 5.60
N ASN A 583 13.96 -43.18 4.29
CA ASN A 583 14.37 -41.92 3.70
C ASN A 583 13.30 -40.87 3.99
N PRO A 584 13.69 -39.63 4.34
CA PRO A 584 12.72 -38.61 4.64
C PRO A 584 11.93 -38.29 3.36
N SER A 585 10.62 -38.46 3.41
CA SER A 585 9.70 -38.06 2.35
C SER A 585 8.91 -36.82 2.79
N VAL A 586 8.85 -35.82 1.91
CA VAL A 586 7.92 -34.69 2.05
C VAL A 586 6.63 -35.09 1.39
N ARG A 587 5.59 -35.24 2.21
CA ARG A 587 4.23 -35.37 1.71
C ARG A 587 3.61 -33.99 1.60
N ILE A 588 3.18 -33.63 0.39
CA ILE A 588 2.39 -32.43 0.20
C ILE A 588 0.95 -32.88 0.01
N VAL A 589 0.09 -32.52 0.96
CA VAL A 589 -1.35 -32.78 0.83
C VAL A 589 -1.90 -31.82 -0.21
N SER A 590 -1.82 -32.20 -1.47
CA SER A 590 -2.30 -31.38 -2.59
C SER A 590 -3.15 -32.17 -3.56
N THR A 591 -4.03 -31.46 -4.25
CA THR A 591 -4.84 -31.97 -5.35
C THR A 591 -3.94 -32.34 -6.54
N ALA A 592 -4.41 -33.26 -7.39
CA ALA A 592 -3.74 -33.56 -8.66
C ALA A 592 -3.43 -32.26 -9.43
N ASN A 593 -2.29 -32.22 -10.14
CA ASN A 593 -1.79 -31.07 -10.92
C ASN A 593 -1.21 -29.89 -10.11
N ALA A 594 -0.87 -30.09 -8.83
CA ALA A 594 -0.15 -29.08 -8.06
C ALA A 594 1.24 -28.82 -8.65
N SER A 595 1.63 -27.55 -8.74
CA SER A 595 2.98 -27.15 -9.10
C SER A 595 3.81 -26.95 -7.83
N VAL A 596 5.02 -27.52 -7.80
CA VAL A 596 5.95 -27.44 -6.68
C VAL A 596 7.30 -26.91 -7.15
N LEU A 597 7.96 -26.15 -6.28
CA LEU A 597 9.36 -25.80 -6.38
C LEU A 597 10.15 -26.68 -5.42
N ILE A 598 11.14 -27.40 -5.92
CA ILE A 598 12.05 -28.24 -5.14
C ILE A 598 13.44 -27.63 -5.25
N SER A 599 14.13 -27.44 -4.13
CA SER A 599 15.53 -26.99 -4.12
C SER A 599 16.27 -27.63 -2.96
N CYS A 600 17.57 -27.87 -3.13
CA CYS A 600 18.43 -28.40 -2.07
C CYS A 600 19.72 -27.58 -2.00
N ASP A 601 20.25 -27.39 -0.80
CA ASP A 601 21.54 -26.72 -0.57
C ASP A 601 22.75 -27.60 -0.94
N LYS A 602 22.56 -28.92 -1.02
CA LYS A 602 23.57 -29.95 -1.32
C LYS A 602 23.13 -30.90 -2.43
N PRO A 603 24.06 -31.60 -3.12
CA PRO A 603 23.70 -32.58 -4.14
C PRO A 603 22.87 -33.70 -3.52
N THR A 604 21.68 -33.94 -4.06
CA THR A 604 20.69 -34.84 -3.44
C THR A 604 19.97 -35.65 -4.51
N HIS A 605 19.91 -36.97 -4.36
CA HIS A 605 18.99 -37.79 -5.15
C HIS A 605 17.56 -37.48 -4.76
N PHE A 606 16.69 -37.25 -5.74
CA PHE A 606 15.29 -37.00 -5.49
C PHE A 606 14.40 -37.90 -6.33
N ARG A 607 13.22 -38.24 -5.79
CA ARG A 607 12.20 -38.99 -6.52
C ARG A 607 10.82 -38.43 -6.22
N ILE A 608 10.05 -38.22 -7.29
CA ILE A 608 8.66 -37.77 -7.22
C ILE A 608 7.75 -38.99 -7.43
N GLY A 609 6.68 -39.09 -6.64
CA GLY A 609 5.78 -40.22 -6.71
C GLY A 609 4.55 -40.07 -5.83
N ASN A 610 3.87 -41.18 -5.58
CA ASN A 610 2.73 -41.22 -4.67
C ASN A 610 3.18 -41.16 -3.20
N ASN A 611 2.22 -41.29 -2.27
CA ASN A 611 2.44 -41.19 -0.83
C ASN A 611 3.55 -42.09 -0.23
N ALA A 612 4.06 -43.10 -0.95
CA ALA A 612 5.09 -44.03 -0.47
C ALA A 612 6.42 -43.95 -1.25
N VAL A 613 6.69 -42.83 -1.92
CA VAL A 613 7.92 -42.65 -2.70
C VAL A 613 9.18 -42.64 -1.83
N THR A 614 10.24 -43.28 -2.32
CA THR A 614 11.58 -43.34 -1.70
C THR A 614 12.63 -43.07 -2.77
N ALA A 615 13.56 -42.15 -2.52
CA ALA A 615 14.69 -41.89 -3.40
C ALA A 615 15.83 -42.91 -3.18
N ASN A 616 16.56 -43.28 -4.23
CA ASN A 616 17.73 -44.18 -4.22
C ASN A 616 18.90 -43.57 -5.05
N GLU A 617 20.07 -44.22 -5.01
CA GLU A 617 21.30 -43.78 -5.72
C GLU A 617 21.18 -43.80 -7.26
N GLN A 618 20.17 -44.48 -7.81
CA GLN A 618 19.91 -44.52 -9.25
C GLN A 618 18.96 -43.40 -9.70
N ASP A 619 18.33 -42.68 -8.77
CA ASP A 619 17.41 -41.58 -9.09
C ASP A 619 18.17 -40.31 -9.49
N ALA A 620 17.45 -39.36 -10.10
CA ALA A 620 18.03 -38.12 -10.59
C ALA A 620 18.64 -37.29 -9.44
N VAL A 621 19.77 -36.64 -9.73
CA VAL A 621 20.45 -35.76 -8.78
C VAL A 621 20.00 -34.32 -8.99
N LEU A 622 19.48 -33.71 -7.93
CA LEU A 622 19.30 -32.26 -7.87
C LEU A 622 20.62 -31.63 -7.41
N GLN A 623 21.16 -30.74 -8.25
CA GLN A 623 22.39 -30.03 -7.90
C GLN A 623 22.12 -28.97 -6.82
N PRO A 624 23.14 -28.62 -6.01
CA PRO A 624 23.05 -27.53 -5.04
C PRO A 624 22.48 -26.28 -5.67
N ASN A 625 21.52 -25.65 -4.99
CA ASN A 625 20.95 -24.36 -5.38
C ASN A 625 20.33 -24.35 -6.80
N GLN A 626 20.06 -25.52 -7.38
CA GLN A 626 19.39 -25.65 -8.66
C GLN A 626 17.91 -25.94 -8.40
N PRO A 627 17.01 -24.95 -8.55
CA PRO A 627 15.59 -25.18 -8.37
C PRO A 627 15.02 -26.08 -9.46
N LEU A 628 14.21 -27.06 -9.06
CA LEU A 628 13.38 -27.89 -9.92
C LEU A 628 11.91 -27.50 -9.76
N ARG A 629 11.31 -27.02 -10.84
CA ARG A 629 9.85 -26.83 -10.92
C ARG A 629 9.22 -28.10 -11.46
N HIS A 630 8.29 -28.68 -10.73
CA HIS A 630 7.57 -29.89 -11.13
C HIS A 630 6.07 -29.70 -11.00
N VAL A 631 5.30 -30.32 -11.88
CA VAL A 631 3.83 -30.38 -11.79
C VAL A 631 3.46 -31.82 -11.53
N PHE A 632 2.81 -32.09 -10.40
CA PHE A 632 2.39 -33.45 -10.07
C PHE A 632 1.43 -34.00 -11.12
N THR A 633 1.77 -35.15 -11.68
CA THR A 633 0.97 -35.87 -12.68
C THR A 633 0.34 -37.13 -12.08
N GLY A 634 -0.86 -37.48 -12.55
CA GLY A 634 -1.53 -38.72 -12.14
C GLY A 634 -1.78 -38.82 -10.63
N GLN A 635 -1.05 -39.71 -9.95
CA GLN A 635 -1.16 -39.99 -8.51
C GLN A 635 0.01 -39.40 -7.70
N GLU A 636 0.86 -38.58 -8.32
CA GLU A 636 1.98 -37.92 -7.64
C GLU A 636 1.46 -36.97 -6.54
N SER A 637 2.10 -37.04 -5.38
CA SER A 637 1.70 -36.32 -4.16
C SER A 637 2.84 -36.14 -3.14
N ALA A 638 4.03 -36.68 -3.42
CA ALA A 638 5.16 -36.63 -2.52
C ALA A 638 6.49 -36.54 -3.27
N VAL A 639 7.49 -35.99 -2.58
CA VAL A 639 8.89 -35.94 -3.02
C VAL A 639 9.75 -36.56 -1.94
N ALA A 640 10.59 -37.53 -2.30
CA ALA A 640 11.57 -38.12 -1.41
C ALA A 640 12.99 -37.68 -1.77
N PHE A 641 13.86 -37.64 -0.75
CA PHE A 641 15.24 -37.18 -0.88
C PHE A 641 16.22 -38.18 -0.26
N GLN A 642 17.40 -38.32 -0.86
CA GLN A 642 18.54 -39.05 -0.31
C GLN A 642 19.83 -38.24 -0.56
N ALA A 643 20.58 -37.97 0.51
CA ALA A 643 21.87 -37.29 0.40
C ALA A 643 22.91 -38.19 -0.29
N ILE A 644 23.82 -37.58 -1.06
CA ILE A 644 24.91 -38.28 -1.76
C ILE A 644 26.14 -38.41 -0.85
N ASP A 645 26.75 -37.28 -0.49
CA ASP A 645 28.04 -37.25 0.23
C ASP A 645 27.97 -36.58 1.61
N GLU A 646 27.06 -35.62 1.78
CA GLU A 646 26.84 -34.90 3.03
C GLU A 646 25.35 -34.64 3.25
N ALA A 647 24.94 -34.60 4.53
CA ALA A 647 23.58 -34.17 4.86
C ALA A 647 23.35 -32.72 4.40
N GLY A 648 22.17 -32.46 3.87
CA GLY A 648 21.73 -31.15 3.42
C GLY A 648 20.29 -30.86 3.83
N THR A 649 19.78 -29.76 3.35
CA THR A 649 18.43 -29.28 3.51
C THR A 649 17.78 -29.13 2.15
N CYS A 650 16.66 -29.83 1.96
CA CYS A 650 15.81 -29.65 0.79
C CYS A 650 14.52 -28.94 1.19
N MET A 651 14.09 -28.03 0.33
CA MET A 651 12.85 -27.29 0.48
C MET A 651 11.91 -27.65 -0.66
N VAL A 652 10.66 -27.94 -0.31
CA VAL A 652 9.57 -28.14 -1.27
C VAL A 652 8.48 -27.11 -1.00
N GLY A 653 8.34 -26.15 -1.90
CA GLY A 653 7.34 -25.08 -1.83
C GLY A 653 6.20 -25.34 -2.81
N LEU A 654 4.96 -25.13 -2.38
CA LEU A 654 3.84 -25.07 -3.31
C LEU A 654 3.91 -23.78 -4.13
N ASN A 655 3.82 -23.90 -5.45
CA ASN A 655 3.66 -22.76 -6.33
C ASN A 655 2.18 -22.38 -6.39
N SER A 656 1.82 -21.28 -5.72
CA SER A 656 0.47 -20.69 -5.78
C SER A 656 0.14 -20.10 -7.14
N LYS A 657 1.13 -20.00 -8.06
CA LYS A 657 1.03 -19.33 -9.35
C LYS A 657 0.50 -17.90 -9.20
N THR A 658 0.91 -17.25 -8.10
CA THR A 658 0.53 -15.87 -7.81
C THR A 658 1.04 -14.97 -8.91
N ARG A 659 0.18 -14.09 -9.42
CA ARG A 659 0.44 -13.26 -10.58
C ARG A 659 0.20 -11.80 -10.27
N ILE A 660 0.94 -10.91 -10.92
CA ILE A 660 0.78 -9.45 -10.80
C ILE A 660 0.85 -8.81 -12.18
N ASN A 661 0.23 -7.65 -12.36
CA ASN A 661 0.33 -6.93 -13.62
C ASN A 661 1.67 -6.20 -13.72
N LEU A 662 2.16 -6.10 -14.95
CA LEU A 662 3.32 -5.35 -15.35
C LEU A 662 2.93 -4.49 -16.56
N ILE A 663 3.32 -3.21 -16.55
CA ILE A 663 3.24 -2.34 -17.73
C ILE A 663 4.67 -2.02 -18.14
N THR A 664 5.04 -2.39 -19.37
CA THR A 664 6.33 -2.00 -19.97
C THR A 664 6.13 -1.09 -21.18
N LYS A 665 4.93 -0.51 -21.34
CA LYS A 665 4.70 0.51 -22.36
C LYS A 665 5.58 1.71 -22.06
N ASP A 666 6.31 2.17 -23.07
CA ASP A 666 7.29 3.26 -22.94
C ASP A 666 8.47 2.97 -21.99
N ALA A 667 8.59 1.74 -21.48
CA ALA A 667 9.85 1.29 -20.88
C ALA A 667 10.92 1.29 -21.98
N VAL A 668 12.12 1.71 -21.62
CA VAL A 668 13.30 1.43 -22.44
C VAL A 668 13.91 0.18 -21.80
N PRO A 669 14.30 -0.87 -22.54
CA PRO A 669 13.79 -1.20 -23.88
C PRO A 669 12.28 -1.44 -23.85
N GLU A 670 11.61 -1.15 -24.97
CA GLU A 670 10.23 -1.59 -25.15
C GLU A 670 10.24 -3.12 -25.17
N LEU A 671 9.73 -3.73 -24.11
CA LEU A 671 9.73 -5.17 -23.97
C LEU A 671 8.40 -5.72 -24.53
N ASN A 672 8.50 -6.50 -25.60
CA ASN A 672 7.36 -7.20 -26.18
C ASN A 672 7.39 -8.71 -25.87
N PRO A 673 6.68 -9.16 -24.81
CA PRO A 673 6.50 -10.59 -24.54
C PRO A 673 5.57 -11.32 -25.52
N ASP A 674 4.76 -10.63 -26.34
CA ASP A 674 3.94 -11.26 -27.41
C ASP A 674 4.82 -11.44 -28.66
N CYS A 675 5.77 -12.37 -28.58
CA CYS A 675 6.72 -12.69 -29.64
C CYS A 675 6.58 -14.15 -30.12
N ASP A 676 7.06 -14.44 -31.34
CA ASP A 676 7.06 -15.80 -31.90
C ASP A 676 8.45 -16.44 -31.81
N GLU A 677 8.56 -17.56 -31.10
CA GLU A 677 9.79 -18.36 -31.03
C GLU A 677 10.18 -19.00 -32.38
N ASN A 678 9.27 -18.98 -33.36
CA ASN A 678 9.46 -19.47 -34.71
C ASN A 678 9.48 -18.34 -35.75
N ASP A 679 9.72 -17.09 -35.31
CA ASP A 679 9.84 -15.95 -36.23
C ASP A 679 10.83 -16.26 -37.37
N ALA A 680 10.48 -15.82 -38.58
CA ALA A 680 11.32 -16.00 -39.76
C ALA A 680 12.70 -15.35 -39.61
N ASN A 681 12.80 -14.31 -38.78
CA ASN A 681 14.05 -13.74 -38.32
C ASN A 681 14.61 -14.55 -37.14
N ALA A 682 15.67 -15.31 -37.40
CA ALA A 682 16.32 -16.17 -36.42
C ALA A 682 16.77 -15.43 -35.15
N ASP A 683 17.19 -14.16 -35.25
CA ASP A 683 17.59 -13.36 -34.09
C ASP A 683 16.36 -13.02 -33.22
N ALA A 684 15.24 -12.63 -33.83
CA ALA A 684 14.00 -12.35 -33.12
C ALA A 684 13.43 -13.62 -32.45
N ALA A 685 13.42 -14.75 -33.16
CA ALA A 685 13.05 -16.05 -32.63
C ALA A 685 13.94 -16.48 -31.44
N GLU A 686 15.24 -16.24 -31.52
CA GLU A 686 16.18 -16.51 -30.43
C GLU A 686 15.95 -15.58 -29.22
N GLN A 687 15.78 -14.27 -29.43
CA GLN A 687 15.44 -13.33 -28.35
C GLN A 687 14.13 -13.71 -27.67
N CYS A 688 13.13 -14.16 -28.44
CA CYS A 688 11.85 -14.61 -27.90
C CYS A 688 12.00 -15.85 -27.02
N ARG A 689 12.79 -16.84 -27.47
CA ARG A 689 13.11 -18.03 -26.65
C ARG A 689 13.85 -17.68 -25.36
N PHE A 690 14.77 -16.72 -25.41
CA PHE A 690 15.45 -16.21 -24.22
C PHE A 690 14.49 -15.50 -23.28
N LEU A 691 13.56 -14.70 -23.82
CA LEU A 691 12.55 -13.99 -23.05
C LEU A 691 11.60 -14.95 -22.31
N HIS A 692 11.08 -15.97 -22.99
CA HIS A 692 10.16 -16.95 -22.41
C HIS A 692 10.85 -17.97 -21.49
N GLY A 693 12.13 -18.26 -21.74
CA GLY A 693 12.92 -19.22 -20.95
C GLY A 693 13.57 -18.64 -19.69
N ALA A 694 13.60 -17.31 -19.56
CA ALA A 694 14.21 -16.61 -18.44
C ALA A 694 13.23 -16.34 -17.28
N GLU A 695 13.81 -16.03 -16.11
CA GLU A 695 13.12 -15.38 -15.00
C GLU A 695 13.68 -13.95 -14.85
N PHE A 696 12.89 -13.02 -14.33
CA PHE A 696 13.28 -11.60 -14.24
C PHE A 696 13.10 -11.05 -12.82
N ASP A 697 14.03 -10.23 -12.36
CA ASP A 697 13.70 -9.29 -11.28
C ASP A 697 13.22 -7.99 -11.94
N VAL A 698 12.03 -7.54 -11.54
CA VAL A 698 11.41 -6.33 -12.07
C VAL A 698 11.19 -5.36 -10.94
N THR A 699 11.91 -4.24 -10.99
CA THR A 699 11.75 -3.10 -10.10
C THR A 699 10.84 -2.06 -10.75
N GLY A 700 10.07 -1.31 -9.97
CA GLY A 700 9.25 -0.24 -10.52
C GLY A 700 8.32 0.36 -9.49
N HIS A 701 7.50 1.32 -9.92
CA HIS A 701 6.48 1.91 -9.07
C HIS A 701 5.22 1.06 -9.06
N LEU A 702 4.72 0.78 -7.87
CA LEU A 702 3.44 0.09 -7.69
C LEU A 702 2.30 1.08 -7.88
N ARG A 703 1.33 0.79 -8.74
CA ARG A 703 0.11 1.61 -8.89
C ARG A 703 -1.14 0.74 -8.86
N GLN A 704 -2.22 1.32 -8.37
CA GLN A 704 -3.56 0.83 -8.64
C GLN A 704 -4.07 1.47 -9.96
N ILE A 705 -4.74 0.70 -10.80
CA ILE A 705 -5.21 1.19 -12.13
C ILE A 705 -6.71 1.05 -12.36
N GLN A 706 -7.46 0.48 -11.41
CA GLN A 706 -8.91 0.33 -11.56
C GLN A 706 -9.66 0.68 -10.25
N PRO A 707 -10.67 1.58 -10.33
CA PRO A 707 -11.56 1.87 -9.22
C PRO A 707 -12.36 0.69 -8.70
N GLY A 708 -12.39 0.53 -7.38
CA GLY A 708 -13.23 -0.47 -6.70
C GLY A 708 -12.90 -1.94 -6.97
N ARG A 709 -11.87 -2.22 -7.80
CA ARG A 709 -11.33 -3.54 -8.11
C ARG A 709 -9.81 -3.41 -8.21
N PRO A 710 -9.06 -3.48 -7.10
CA PRO A 710 -7.65 -3.13 -7.10
C PRO A 710 -6.91 -4.08 -8.04
N ARG A 711 -6.46 -3.51 -9.16
CA ARG A 711 -5.45 -4.14 -10.00
C ARG A 711 -4.17 -3.41 -9.69
N TRP A 712 -3.23 -4.14 -9.11
CA TRP A 712 -1.90 -3.64 -8.86
C TRP A 712 -1.03 -3.92 -10.06
N VAL A 713 -0.29 -2.90 -10.46
CA VAL A 713 0.64 -2.96 -11.58
C VAL A 713 1.98 -2.40 -11.15
N ILE A 714 3.04 -3.05 -11.61
CA ILE A 714 4.41 -2.54 -11.50
C ILE A 714 4.72 -1.80 -12.79
N ILE A 715 5.26 -0.60 -12.68
CA ILE A 715 5.70 0.22 -13.82
C ILE A 715 7.21 0.45 -13.67
N PRO A 716 8.05 -0.27 -14.43
CA PRO A 716 9.49 -0.01 -14.48
C PRO A 716 9.77 1.37 -15.04
N ARG A 717 10.81 2.03 -14.54
CA ARG A 717 11.18 3.40 -14.90
C ARG A 717 12.13 3.42 -16.10
N ALA A 718 13.00 2.42 -16.17
CA ALA A 718 14.13 2.37 -17.09
C ALA A 718 14.63 0.93 -17.30
N PRO A 719 15.55 0.66 -18.24
CA PRO A 719 16.00 -0.69 -18.57
C PRO A 719 16.63 -1.43 -17.40
N ASP A 720 17.31 -0.67 -16.55
CA ASP A 720 18.05 -1.11 -15.38
C ASP A 720 17.15 -1.57 -14.24
N ASP A 721 15.86 -1.25 -14.31
CA ASP A 721 14.87 -1.81 -13.41
C ASP A 721 14.54 -3.29 -13.73
N LEU A 722 15.01 -3.81 -14.87
CA LEU A 722 14.90 -5.21 -15.22
C LEU A 722 16.29 -5.87 -15.24
N CYS A 723 16.39 -7.04 -14.62
CA CYS A 723 17.50 -7.95 -14.85
C CYS A 723 16.97 -9.38 -15.02
N CYS A 724 17.78 -10.24 -15.63
CA CYS A 724 17.36 -11.57 -16.05
C CYS A 724 18.21 -12.68 -15.39
N TYR A 725 17.57 -13.78 -15.03
CA TYR A 725 18.20 -15.06 -14.75
C TYR A 725 17.99 -15.96 -15.97
N PRO A 726 19.02 -16.19 -16.80
CA PRO A 726 18.87 -16.95 -18.03
C PRO A 726 18.51 -18.41 -17.73
N GLY A 727 17.65 -18.98 -18.56
CA GLY A 727 17.34 -20.41 -18.52
C GLY A 727 18.58 -21.28 -18.83
N PRO A 728 18.52 -22.60 -18.54
CA PRO A 728 19.64 -23.52 -18.82
C PRO A 728 20.09 -23.45 -20.29
N GLY A 729 21.36 -23.10 -20.50
CA GLY A 729 21.95 -22.97 -21.85
C GLY A 729 21.50 -21.74 -22.64
N MET A 730 20.83 -20.79 -22.00
CA MET A 730 20.34 -19.55 -22.61
C MET A 730 21.15 -18.32 -22.17
N GLN A 731 20.87 -17.18 -22.79
CA GLN A 731 21.38 -15.86 -22.38
C GLN A 731 20.21 -14.95 -22.03
N CYS A 732 20.48 -13.81 -21.39
CA CYS A 732 19.48 -12.78 -21.16
C CYS A 732 19.06 -12.14 -22.51
N PRO A 733 17.76 -11.85 -22.72
CA PRO A 733 17.33 -11.14 -23.92
C PRO A 733 17.91 -9.71 -23.92
N ARG A 734 18.46 -9.27 -25.04
CA ARG A 734 19.07 -7.94 -25.16
C ARG A 734 17.98 -6.85 -25.15
N PRO A 735 18.23 -5.68 -24.55
CA PRO A 735 19.44 -5.25 -23.82
C PRO A 735 19.45 -5.60 -22.32
N ILE A 736 18.57 -6.48 -21.82
CA ILE A 736 18.47 -6.79 -20.39
C ILE A 736 19.73 -7.54 -19.94
N GLU A 737 20.34 -7.05 -18.87
CA GLU A 737 21.53 -7.66 -18.28
C GLU A 737 21.17 -8.79 -17.30
N ALA A 738 22.15 -9.64 -16.99
CA ALA A 738 21.98 -10.65 -15.96
C ALA A 738 21.86 -10.01 -14.57
N CYS A 739 21.03 -10.58 -13.70
CA CYS A 739 20.97 -10.15 -12.31
C CYS A 739 22.30 -10.46 -11.59
N ASN A 740 22.80 -9.48 -10.81
CA ASN A 740 24.05 -9.56 -10.06
C ASN A 740 23.86 -9.93 -8.59
#